data_AF-A0ABD5W586-F1
#
_entry.id   AF-A0ABD5W586-F1
#
_cell.length_a   1.000
_cell.length_b   1.000
_cell.length_c   1.000
_cell.angle_alpha   90.00
_cell.angle_beta   90.00
_cell.angle_gamma   90.00
#
_symmetry.space_group_name_H-M   'P 1'
#
loop_
_entity.id
_entity.type
_entity.pdbx_description
1 polymer ?
#
loop_
_entity_poly.entity_id
_entity_poly.type
_entity_poly.pdbx_seq_one_letter_code
_entity_poly.pdbx_strand_id
1 'polypeptide(L)'
;MNCLLVGAGAVARRYVARLDDSPLALAAVCDLDRERASDLASAVGGDGDATAPAVYADLDAMLAAEDAPLVVNLTSHAAHAAVTRTCLDAGRHVFSEKPLALDPDEAAALLGRARDRDLALGCAPIAPACDAQRHARTLLSDGRLGDVGLVYATAHVGRVTEWHERPDSFLAVGPLFDGAVYPLSVLVDWFGPVERVRSADAVDVWPAREARRPEAPAHVETTLQFVDGPVVSLRASLYADHRSREFYGVECHGDDGTLYLRDAGAMAADPDAVLVRGGDRESVAAPHPRPRRERAHLDGPSRLARAVARGDRPRDTAVRGAHVAAVCAAVEAEATDPENAGRAVGGVDTGGLLAGAGPRSAPPVRPPAAGRPPDGALRLPPVGFGCSRYRDGEYVDRVDSVATALDAGYRLLDSAELYGNESRIGDLLASPGSPDREGLFLLGKAWNTNHGQLREACEGSLAELGVDSFDCYALHWPDAWAYTEPLRRLADRPVEEQEALTFPETADGDRATADRDLAETWRDLATLRDEGLARTIGICNVDLDRLRSLVAETGIEPALVQVERHPYAPGNDLVTWCHDRGIRVVAHSPLSAPGLLEDPVVREVAAEVGVSPAATVLAWNVAAGVVPIPSSVDTEHVVDNLAAARVDLTADQRARLDALADPEFER
;
A
#
# COMPACT_ATOMS: atom_id res chain seq x y z
N MET A 1 5.74 22.38 17.75
CA MET A 1 5.60 21.97 19.16
C MET A 1 7.01 21.79 19.71
N ASN A 2 7.33 22.43 20.83
CA ASN A 2 8.64 22.27 21.46
C ASN A 2 8.79 20.84 21.99
N CYS A 3 9.98 20.26 21.87
CA CYS A 3 10.30 18.96 22.43
C CYS A 3 11.68 18.95 23.10
N LEU A 4 11.85 17.97 23.99
CA LEU A 4 13.11 17.62 24.64
C LEU A 4 13.59 16.28 24.10
N LEU A 5 14.89 16.09 23.98
CA LEU A 5 15.49 14.82 23.61
C LEU A 5 16.33 14.29 24.78
N VAL A 6 16.05 13.05 25.21
CA VAL A 6 16.81 12.39 26.29
C VAL A 6 17.53 11.18 25.71
N GLY A 7 18.87 11.19 25.75
CA GLY A 7 19.74 10.19 25.13
C GLY A 7 20.31 10.64 23.79
N ALA A 8 21.56 11.08 23.78
CA ALA A 8 22.30 11.54 22.59
C ALA A 8 23.18 10.41 21.99
N GLY A 9 22.63 9.20 21.94
CA GLY A 9 23.27 8.02 21.37
C GLY A 9 23.30 8.02 19.83
N ALA A 10 23.76 6.92 19.23
CA ALA A 10 23.86 6.79 17.77
C ALA A 10 22.50 6.99 17.05
N VAL A 11 21.40 6.49 17.64
CA VAL A 11 20.06 6.62 17.06
C VAL A 11 19.56 8.08 17.06
N ALA A 12 20.00 8.91 18.00
CA ALA A 12 19.55 10.30 18.12
C ALA A 12 19.84 11.13 16.88
N ARG A 13 20.98 10.86 16.21
CA ARG A 13 21.33 11.48 14.92
C ARG A 13 20.29 11.21 13.84
N ARG A 14 19.67 10.01 13.82
CA ARG A 14 18.61 9.66 12.87
C ARG A 14 17.32 10.42 13.13
N TYR A 15 17.02 10.76 14.39
CA TYR A 15 15.84 11.54 14.75
C TYR A 15 16.02 13.02 14.39
N VAL A 16 17.19 13.59 14.63
CA VAL A 16 17.41 15.03 14.37
C VAL A 16 17.72 15.35 12.90
N ALA A 17 18.12 14.36 12.08
CA ALA A 17 18.50 14.56 10.68
C ALA A 17 17.44 15.24 9.80
N ARG A 18 16.16 15.19 10.19
CA ARG A 18 15.03 15.82 9.47
C ARG A 18 14.19 16.70 10.37
N LEU A 19 14.81 17.31 11.39
CA LEU A 19 14.11 18.17 12.34
C LEU A 19 13.51 19.41 11.66
N ASP A 20 14.24 20.02 10.72
CA ASP A 20 13.82 21.23 9.99
C ASP A 20 12.56 21.01 9.12
N ASP A 21 12.35 19.78 8.65
CA ASP A 21 11.16 19.37 7.87
C ASP A 21 9.95 19.04 8.77
N SER A 22 10.11 19.14 10.09
CA SER A 22 9.17 18.59 11.07
C SER A 22 8.37 19.68 11.79
N PRO A 23 7.22 19.35 12.40
CA PRO A 23 6.49 20.29 13.26
C PRO A 23 7.13 20.45 14.65
N LEU A 24 8.33 19.90 14.88
CA LEU A 24 9.00 19.88 16.18
C LEU A 24 10.12 20.93 16.23
N ALA A 25 10.26 21.55 17.40
CA ALA A 25 11.38 22.44 17.70
C ALA A 25 12.11 21.88 18.92
N LEU A 26 13.39 21.54 18.76
CA LEU A 26 14.18 20.96 19.84
C LEU A 26 14.64 22.04 20.82
N ALA A 27 14.10 22.01 22.04
CA ALA A 27 14.41 23.01 23.07
C ALA A 27 15.69 22.63 23.83
N ALA A 28 15.86 21.35 24.16
CA ALA A 28 17.02 20.88 24.91
C ALA A 28 17.35 19.40 24.63
N VAL A 29 18.61 19.07 24.88
CA VAL A 29 19.17 17.71 24.83
C VAL A 29 19.72 17.35 26.20
N CYS A 30 19.36 16.17 26.70
CA CYS A 30 19.90 15.61 27.94
C CYS A 30 20.61 14.28 27.66
N ASP A 31 21.84 14.14 28.14
CA ASP A 31 22.57 12.87 28.16
C ASP A 31 23.52 12.84 29.36
N LEU A 32 23.68 11.69 30.01
CA LEU A 32 24.61 11.52 31.14
C LEU A 32 26.04 11.93 30.78
N ASP A 33 26.40 11.77 29.51
CA ASP A 33 27.61 12.33 28.93
C ASP A 33 27.29 13.67 28.27
N ARG A 34 27.70 14.74 28.97
CA ARG A 34 27.45 16.12 28.55
C ARG A 34 28.07 16.44 27.18
N GLU A 35 29.19 15.81 26.83
CA GLU A 35 29.84 16.01 25.53
C GLU A 35 28.94 15.50 24.41
N ARG A 36 28.33 14.31 24.55
CA ARG A 36 27.36 13.79 23.59
C ARG A 36 26.15 14.69 23.40
N ALA A 37 25.62 15.21 24.51
CA ALA A 37 24.49 16.15 24.45
C ALA A 37 24.89 17.45 23.73
N SER A 38 26.09 17.96 23.99
CA SER A 38 26.64 19.15 23.32
C SER A 38 26.86 18.92 21.82
N ASP A 39 27.42 17.78 21.44
CA ASP A 39 27.66 17.41 20.03
C ASP A 39 26.34 17.34 19.25
N LEU A 40 25.32 16.70 19.83
CA LEU A 40 24.02 16.59 19.19
C LEU A 40 23.31 17.95 19.09
N ALA A 41 23.39 18.79 20.14
CA ALA A 41 22.83 20.13 20.12
C ALA A 41 23.50 21.01 19.06
N SER A 42 24.83 20.93 18.95
CA SER A 42 25.61 21.68 17.95
C SER A 42 25.28 21.24 16.52
N ALA A 43 25.05 19.94 16.31
CA ALA A 43 24.62 19.41 15.02
C ALA A 43 23.23 19.91 14.57
N VAL A 44 22.40 20.38 15.49
CA VAL A 44 21.06 20.94 15.19
C VAL A 44 21.09 22.46 15.08
N GLY A 45 21.83 23.16 15.95
CA GLY A 45 21.86 24.63 16.00
C GLY A 45 22.82 25.31 15.03
N GLY A 46 23.79 24.60 14.46
CA GLY A 46 24.93 25.21 13.76
C GLY A 46 25.88 25.91 14.72
N ASP A 47 27.17 25.98 14.37
CA ASP A 47 28.19 26.57 15.27
C ASP A 47 27.90 28.06 15.54
N GLY A 48 27.56 28.39 16.78
CA GLY A 48 27.45 29.77 17.29
C GLY A 48 26.09 30.44 17.16
N ASP A 49 25.00 29.71 16.88
CA ASP A 49 23.65 30.28 16.84
C ASP A 49 23.05 30.44 18.25
N ALA A 50 22.39 31.58 18.49
CA ALA A 50 21.68 31.88 19.73
C ALA A 50 20.39 31.05 19.91
N THR A 51 20.05 30.21 18.92
CA THR A 51 18.89 29.30 18.91
C THR A 51 19.26 27.85 19.24
N ALA A 52 20.53 27.56 19.56
CA ALA A 52 20.99 26.20 19.86
C ALA A 52 20.23 25.57 21.04
N PRO A 53 19.89 24.27 20.98
CA PRO A 53 19.23 23.58 22.09
C PRO A 53 20.06 23.63 23.37
N ALA A 54 19.40 23.82 24.52
CA ALA A 54 20.06 23.79 25.81
C ALA A 54 20.61 22.37 26.12
N VAL A 55 21.73 22.32 26.84
CA VAL A 55 22.46 21.07 27.11
C VAL A 55 22.41 20.73 28.59
N TYR A 56 21.90 19.54 28.90
CA TYR A 56 21.77 19.01 30.26
C TYR A 56 22.48 17.66 30.41
N ALA A 57 22.94 17.39 31.62
CA ALA A 57 23.46 16.08 32.03
C ALA A 57 22.60 15.40 33.10
N ASP A 58 21.52 16.05 33.51
CA ASP A 58 20.60 15.60 34.55
C ASP A 58 19.16 15.83 34.07
N LEU A 59 18.37 14.75 34.09
CA LEU A 59 17.02 14.74 33.55
C LEU A 59 16.06 15.63 34.37
N ASP A 60 16.17 15.58 35.69
CA ASP A 60 15.29 16.35 36.58
C ASP A 60 15.56 17.85 36.45
N ALA A 61 16.83 18.25 36.35
CA ALA A 61 17.23 19.61 36.06
C ALA A 61 16.67 20.10 34.72
N MET A 62 16.73 19.28 33.66
CA MET A 62 16.14 19.63 32.37
C MET A 62 14.62 19.79 32.47
N LEU A 63 13.92 18.84 33.09
CA LEU A 63 12.45 18.86 33.20
C LEU A 63 11.94 20.01 34.08
N ALA A 64 12.74 20.47 35.03
CA ALA A 64 12.45 21.63 35.88
C ALA A 64 12.71 22.98 35.16
N ALA A 65 13.72 23.04 34.29
CA ALA A 65 14.11 24.26 33.58
C ALA A 65 13.31 24.47 32.29
N GLU A 66 12.94 23.40 31.59
CA GLU A 66 12.33 23.45 30.25
C GLU A 66 10.82 23.20 30.30
N ASP A 67 10.03 24.00 29.59
CA ASP A 67 8.56 23.91 29.57
C ASP A 67 7.99 23.07 28.42
N ALA A 68 8.86 22.50 27.56
CA ALA A 68 8.44 21.76 26.38
C ALA A 68 7.51 20.57 26.72
N PRO A 69 6.36 20.41 26.03
CA PRO A 69 5.34 19.43 26.40
C PRO A 69 5.66 17.99 25.99
N LEU A 70 6.58 17.78 25.05
CA LEU A 70 6.93 16.47 24.51
C LEU A 70 8.38 16.10 24.83
N VAL A 71 8.59 14.88 25.32
CA VAL A 71 9.90 14.26 25.45
C VAL A 71 10.04 13.14 24.42
N VAL A 72 11.17 13.12 23.71
CA VAL A 72 11.60 12.01 22.87
C VAL A 72 12.71 11.26 23.62
N ASN A 73 12.39 10.06 24.12
CA ASN A 73 13.30 9.23 24.90
C ASN A 73 14.04 8.26 23.96
N LEU A 74 15.33 8.50 23.78
CA LEU A 74 16.26 7.78 22.91
C LEU A 74 17.43 7.18 23.72
N THR A 75 17.16 6.86 24.99
CA THR A 75 18.18 6.31 25.90
C THR A 75 18.50 4.84 25.57
N SER A 76 19.30 4.18 26.40
CA SER A 76 19.56 2.75 26.22
C SER A 76 18.33 1.93 26.60
N HIS A 77 18.23 0.71 26.06
CA HIS A 77 17.14 -0.24 26.33
C HIS A 77 16.77 -0.34 27.83
N ALA A 78 17.77 -0.47 28.71
CA ALA A 78 17.56 -0.58 30.16
C ALA A 78 17.08 0.73 30.83
N ALA A 79 17.31 1.89 30.21
CA ALA A 79 16.94 3.19 30.75
C ALA A 79 15.54 3.65 30.31
N HIS A 80 14.97 3.08 29.24
CA HIS A 80 13.72 3.51 28.65
C HIS A 80 12.58 3.64 29.66
N ALA A 81 12.36 2.62 30.49
CA ALA A 81 11.24 2.61 31.43
C ALA A 81 11.38 3.67 32.52
N ALA A 82 12.57 3.76 33.15
CA ALA A 82 12.84 4.73 34.19
C ALA A 82 12.72 6.18 33.69
N VAL A 83 13.30 6.48 32.54
CA VAL A 83 13.25 7.83 31.93
C VAL A 83 11.82 8.18 31.51
N THR A 84 11.11 7.26 30.86
CA THR A 84 9.71 7.46 30.46
C THR A 84 8.83 7.73 31.68
N ARG A 85 9.00 6.96 32.76
CA ARG A 85 8.28 7.18 34.03
C ARG A 85 8.52 8.57 34.58
N THR A 86 9.79 9.00 34.70
CA THR A 86 10.14 10.33 35.21
C THR A 86 9.50 11.43 34.36
N CYS A 87 9.52 11.30 33.03
CA CYS A 87 8.93 12.29 32.13
C CYS A 87 7.39 12.36 32.25
N LEU A 88 6.72 11.21 32.34
CA LEU A 88 5.26 11.15 32.56
C LEU A 88 4.89 11.72 33.93
N ASP A 89 5.67 11.42 34.97
CA ASP A 89 5.45 11.96 36.32
C ASP A 89 5.63 13.48 36.37
N ALA A 90 6.50 14.03 35.51
CA ALA A 90 6.67 15.47 35.27
C ALA A 90 5.60 16.09 34.33
N GLY A 91 4.56 15.35 33.97
CA GLY A 91 3.45 15.85 33.16
C GLY A 91 3.75 16.00 31.67
N ARG A 92 4.76 15.30 31.15
CA ARG A 92 5.17 15.39 29.73
C ARG A 92 4.57 14.26 28.91
N HIS A 93 4.18 14.56 27.67
CA HIS A 93 3.94 13.51 26.68
C HIS A 93 5.28 12.86 26.32
N VAL A 94 5.27 11.57 26.01
CA VAL A 94 6.52 10.85 25.71
C VAL A 94 6.39 10.05 24.43
N PHE A 95 7.40 10.12 23.58
CA PHE A 95 7.67 9.11 22.56
C PHE A 95 8.95 8.38 22.93
N SER A 96 8.88 7.07 23.17
CA SER A 96 10.06 6.25 23.50
C SER A 96 10.56 5.47 22.30
N GLU A 97 11.88 5.32 22.18
CA GLU A 97 12.48 4.27 21.38
C GLU A 97 12.12 2.88 21.90
N LYS A 98 12.34 1.87 21.07
CA LYS A 98 12.02 0.47 21.36
C LYS A 98 13.10 -0.20 22.23
N PRO A 99 12.74 -1.17 23.08
CA PRO A 99 11.38 -1.50 23.52
C PRO A 99 10.88 -0.45 24.54
N LEU A 100 9.58 -0.43 24.82
CA LEU A 100 9.02 0.49 25.82
C LEU A 100 9.59 0.22 27.23
N ALA A 101 9.76 -1.05 27.58
CA ALA A 101 10.44 -1.55 28.76
C ALA A 101 10.96 -2.97 28.49
N LEU A 102 11.89 -3.46 29.30
CA LEU A 102 12.33 -4.87 29.28
C LEU A 102 11.40 -5.77 30.12
N ASP A 103 10.79 -5.20 31.14
CA ASP A 103 9.82 -5.86 32.01
C ASP A 103 8.37 -5.51 31.58
N PRO A 104 7.50 -6.50 31.32
CA PRO A 104 6.11 -6.26 30.95
C PRO A 104 5.29 -5.53 32.02
N ASP A 105 5.56 -5.76 33.30
CA ASP A 105 4.84 -5.10 34.40
C ASP A 105 5.23 -3.61 34.46
N GLU A 106 6.50 -3.28 34.19
CA GLU A 106 6.93 -1.89 34.04
C GLU A 106 6.27 -1.24 32.82
N ALA A 107 6.21 -1.92 31.68
CA ALA A 107 5.52 -1.41 30.48
C ALA A 107 4.04 -1.12 30.76
N ALA A 108 3.35 -2.02 31.45
CA ALA A 108 1.96 -1.85 31.85
C ALA A 108 1.78 -0.68 32.83
N ALA A 109 2.70 -0.52 33.79
CA ALA A 109 2.69 0.60 34.72
C ALA A 109 2.87 1.95 34.00
N LEU A 110 3.70 2.04 32.96
CA LEU A 110 3.86 3.24 32.14
C LEU A 110 2.56 3.59 31.41
N LEU A 111 1.88 2.59 30.83
CA LEU A 111 0.58 2.78 30.19
C LEU A 111 -0.50 3.23 31.18
N GLY A 112 -0.53 2.68 32.38
CA GLY A 112 -1.41 3.11 33.47
C GLY A 112 -1.14 4.57 33.84
N ARG A 113 0.12 4.93 34.09
CA ARG A 113 0.53 6.31 34.40
C ARG A 113 0.13 7.31 33.32
N ALA A 114 0.35 6.97 32.05
CA ALA A 114 -0.03 7.82 30.93
C ALA A 114 -1.55 8.00 30.83
N ARG A 115 -2.34 6.97 31.15
CA ARG A 115 -3.81 7.05 31.24
C ARG A 115 -4.24 7.95 32.39
N ASP A 116 -3.75 7.69 33.60
CA ASP A 116 -4.14 8.39 34.82
C ASP A 116 -3.84 9.90 34.77
N ARG A 117 -2.78 10.28 34.06
CA ARG A 117 -2.35 11.68 33.88
C ARG A 117 -2.87 12.34 32.61
N ASP A 118 -3.68 11.63 31.83
CA ASP A 118 -4.16 12.08 30.53
C ASP A 118 -3.05 12.55 29.56
N LEU A 119 -1.97 11.75 29.48
CA LEU A 119 -0.81 11.99 28.62
C LEU A 119 -0.77 11.02 27.45
N ALA A 120 -0.38 11.53 26.28
CA ALA A 120 -0.03 10.70 25.13
C ALA A 120 1.30 9.97 25.38
N LEU A 121 1.37 8.70 24.98
CA LEU A 121 2.56 7.86 25.05
C LEU A 121 2.70 7.10 23.73
N GLY A 122 3.80 7.33 23.02
CA GLY A 122 4.15 6.63 21.79
C GLY A 122 5.38 5.74 21.99
N CYS A 123 5.51 4.71 21.15
CA CYS A 123 6.67 3.83 21.13
C CYS A 123 7.06 3.50 19.68
N ALA A 124 8.36 3.44 19.41
CA ALA A 124 8.92 2.83 18.20
C ALA A 124 8.70 1.29 18.20
N PRO A 125 8.90 0.59 17.06
CA PRO A 125 9.18 1.12 15.73
C PRO A 125 7.92 1.68 15.05
N ILE A 126 8.14 2.60 14.09
CA ILE A 126 7.05 3.15 13.26
C ILE A 126 6.74 2.28 12.03
N ALA A 127 7.44 1.15 11.87
CA ALA A 127 7.35 0.30 10.69
C ALA A 127 5.92 -0.12 10.28
N PRO A 128 4.97 -0.40 11.19
CA PRO A 128 3.58 -0.67 10.79
C PRO A 128 2.89 0.47 10.02
N ALA A 129 3.41 1.71 10.15
CA ALA A 129 2.90 2.89 9.43
C ALA A 129 3.67 3.20 8.12
N CYS A 130 4.74 2.45 7.82
CA CYS A 130 5.51 2.59 6.59
C CYS A 130 4.78 1.97 5.39
N ASP A 131 5.13 2.41 4.19
CA ASP A 131 4.29 2.18 3.01
C ASP A 131 4.30 0.70 2.55
N ALA A 132 5.42 -0.03 2.68
CA ALA A 132 5.50 -1.44 2.31
C ALA A 132 4.66 -2.34 3.24
N GLN A 133 4.77 -2.11 4.54
CA GLN A 133 4.04 -2.86 5.58
C GLN A 133 2.54 -2.61 5.47
N ARG A 134 2.13 -1.36 5.19
CA ARG A 134 0.72 -1.03 4.92
C ARG A 134 0.24 -1.65 3.62
N HIS A 135 1.09 -1.74 2.59
CA HIS A 135 0.74 -2.37 1.32
C HIS A 135 0.49 -3.87 1.51
N ALA A 136 1.43 -4.56 2.15
CA ALA A 136 1.30 -5.96 2.51
C ALA A 136 0.04 -6.21 3.36
N ARG A 137 -0.24 -5.33 4.34
CA ARG A 137 -1.49 -5.39 5.12
C ARG A 137 -2.74 -5.32 4.24
N THR A 138 -2.79 -4.40 3.27
CA THR A 138 -3.93 -4.30 2.35
C THR A 138 -4.11 -5.61 1.57
N LEU A 139 -3.02 -6.16 1.01
CA LEU A 139 -3.06 -7.40 0.24
C LEU A 139 -3.49 -8.61 1.09
N LEU A 140 -3.08 -8.67 2.36
CA LEU A 140 -3.55 -9.68 3.32
C LEU A 140 -5.05 -9.57 3.61
N SER A 141 -5.60 -8.35 3.63
CA SER A 141 -7.02 -8.10 3.90
C SER A 141 -7.92 -8.25 2.68
N ASP A 142 -7.37 -8.53 1.49
CA ASP A 142 -8.14 -8.62 0.24
C ASP A 142 -8.77 -10.02 0.02
N GLY A 143 -8.64 -10.96 0.97
CA GLY A 143 -9.14 -12.35 0.87
C GLY A 143 -8.25 -13.26 -0.01
N ARG A 144 -7.27 -12.67 -0.67
CA ARG A 144 -6.45 -13.26 -1.73
C ARG A 144 -5.56 -14.43 -1.31
N LEU A 145 -5.17 -14.50 -0.04
CA LEU A 145 -4.39 -15.62 0.46
C LEU A 145 -5.27 -16.72 1.07
N GLY A 146 -6.58 -16.52 1.15
CA GLY A 146 -7.44 -17.30 2.04
C GLY A 146 -7.09 -17.07 3.50
N ASP A 147 -7.45 -18.02 4.36
CA ASP A 147 -7.10 -17.96 5.78
C ASP A 147 -5.59 -18.20 5.96
N VAL A 148 -4.89 -17.25 6.57
CA VAL A 148 -3.45 -17.37 6.85
C VAL A 148 -3.22 -18.25 8.07
N GLY A 149 -2.72 -19.47 7.85
CA GLY A 149 -2.49 -20.44 8.92
C GLY A 149 -1.07 -20.42 9.51
N LEU A 150 -0.06 -20.13 8.69
CA LEU A 150 1.36 -20.21 9.07
C LEU A 150 2.14 -18.99 8.58
N VAL A 151 3.04 -18.48 9.42
CA VAL A 151 3.94 -17.38 9.08
C VAL A 151 5.37 -17.72 9.47
N TYR A 152 6.32 -17.44 8.58
CA TYR A 152 7.74 -17.43 8.91
C TYR A 152 8.22 -16.00 9.10
N ALA A 153 8.90 -15.72 10.20
CA ALA A 153 9.47 -14.41 10.50
C ALA A 153 10.93 -14.55 10.91
N THR A 154 11.77 -13.62 10.46
CA THR A 154 13.19 -13.57 10.79
C THR A 154 13.56 -12.23 11.38
N ALA A 155 14.57 -12.24 12.26
CA ALA A 155 15.23 -11.07 12.79
C ALA A 155 16.72 -11.33 12.94
N HIS A 156 17.45 -11.22 11.82
CA HIS A 156 18.88 -11.48 11.74
C HIS A 156 19.68 -10.19 11.87
N VAL A 157 20.01 -9.80 13.09
CA VAL A 157 20.69 -8.54 13.41
C VAL A 157 22.19 -8.59 13.05
N GLY A 158 22.76 -9.78 12.94
CA GLY A 158 24.20 -9.98 12.81
C GLY A 158 24.97 -9.65 14.09
N ARG A 159 26.26 -9.97 14.09
CA ARG A 159 27.12 -9.73 15.26
C ARG A 159 27.28 -8.24 15.45
N VAL A 160 26.60 -7.70 16.46
CA VAL A 160 26.59 -6.26 16.80
C VAL A 160 27.99 -5.69 17.02
N THR A 161 28.95 -6.52 17.43
CA THR A 161 30.37 -6.16 17.59
C THR A 161 31.06 -5.81 16.26
N GLU A 162 30.51 -6.21 15.12
CA GLU A 162 31.10 -5.98 13.80
C GLU A 162 30.67 -4.66 13.15
N TRP A 163 29.57 -4.06 13.62
CA TRP A 163 28.96 -2.90 12.96
C TRP A 163 28.53 -1.79 13.92
N HIS A 164 28.46 -2.05 15.22
CA HIS A 164 28.11 -1.04 16.23
C HIS A 164 29.29 -0.73 17.16
N GLU A 165 29.67 0.54 17.27
CA GLU A 165 30.83 0.98 18.07
C GLU A 165 30.65 0.74 19.58
N ARG A 166 29.41 0.71 20.06
CA ARG A 166 29.04 0.54 21.48
C ARG A 166 27.99 -0.56 21.64
N PRO A 167 28.36 -1.83 21.48
CA PRO A 167 27.41 -2.94 21.35
C PRO A 167 26.80 -3.38 22.69
N ASP A 168 27.31 -2.89 23.82
CA ASP A 168 27.05 -3.48 25.14
C ASP A 168 25.55 -3.50 25.50
N SER A 169 24.78 -2.44 25.15
CA SER A 169 23.34 -2.45 25.39
C SER A 169 22.58 -3.47 24.55
N PHE A 170 23.09 -3.82 23.37
CA PHE A 170 22.49 -4.84 22.50
C PHE A 170 22.84 -6.25 22.98
N LEU A 171 24.10 -6.44 23.39
CA LEU A 171 24.58 -7.70 23.98
C LEU A 171 23.85 -8.04 25.28
N ALA A 172 23.45 -7.03 26.07
CA ALA A 172 22.70 -7.20 27.30
C ALA A 172 21.27 -7.72 27.07
N VAL A 173 20.57 -7.22 26.05
CA VAL A 173 19.13 -7.50 25.83
C VAL A 173 18.85 -8.55 24.76
N GLY A 174 19.87 -8.95 23.99
CA GLY A 174 19.74 -9.98 22.97
C GLY A 174 18.93 -9.56 21.73
N PRO A 175 18.69 -10.48 20.80
CA PRO A 175 18.06 -10.18 19.52
C PRO A 175 16.55 -9.96 19.61
N LEU A 176 15.88 -10.41 20.67
CA LEU A 176 14.43 -10.29 20.83
C LEU A 176 14.00 -8.84 21.04
N PHE A 177 14.57 -8.17 22.04
CA PHE A 177 14.22 -6.80 22.41
C PHE A 177 14.81 -5.74 21.48
N ASP A 178 15.73 -6.11 20.58
CA ASP A 178 16.31 -5.20 19.58
C ASP A 178 15.77 -5.44 18.16
N GLY A 179 15.92 -6.67 17.64
CA GLY A 179 15.60 -7.01 16.24
C GLY A 179 14.19 -7.55 16.07
N ALA A 180 13.77 -8.51 16.89
CA ALA A 180 12.46 -9.16 16.73
C ALA A 180 11.28 -8.19 16.92
N VAL A 181 11.49 -7.06 17.58
CA VAL A 181 10.48 -6.00 17.73
C VAL A 181 9.93 -5.49 16.40
N TYR A 182 10.70 -5.53 15.30
CA TYR A 182 10.25 -5.09 13.98
C TYR A 182 9.18 -6.04 13.39
N PRO A 183 9.49 -7.33 13.10
CA PRO A 183 8.48 -8.25 12.61
C PRO A 183 7.34 -8.44 13.61
N LEU A 184 7.60 -8.49 14.92
CA LEU A 184 6.53 -8.61 15.93
C LEU A 184 5.56 -7.42 15.91
N SER A 185 6.06 -6.18 15.79
CA SER A 185 5.19 -5.00 15.71
C SER A 185 4.31 -5.00 14.47
N VAL A 186 4.84 -5.48 13.34
CA VAL A 186 4.10 -5.61 12.07
C VAL A 186 3.05 -6.71 12.18
N LEU A 187 3.43 -7.90 12.66
CA LEU A 187 2.52 -9.02 12.82
C LEU A 187 1.41 -8.73 13.83
N VAL A 188 1.70 -8.02 14.92
CA VAL A 188 0.68 -7.57 15.87
C VAL A 188 -0.27 -6.54 15.25
N ASP A 189 0.20 -5.73 14.30
CA ASP A 189 -0.68 -4.83 13.54
C ASP A 189 -1.60 -5.56 12.56
N TRP A 190 -1.17 -6.71 12.05
CA TRP A 190 -1.88 -7.50 11.05
C TRP A 190 -2.86 -8.50 11.67
N PHE A 191 -2.42 -9.26 12.67
CA PHE A 191 -3.13 -10.41 13.24
C PHE A 191 -3.52 -10.22 14.72
N GLY A 192 -3.37 -9.01 15.23
CA GLY A 192 -3.69 -8.66 16.61
C GLY A 192 -2.67 -9.20 17.63
N PRO A 193 -3.02 -9.26 18.93
CA PRO A 193 -2.08 -9.67 19.94
C PRO A 193 -1.70 -11.15 19.80
N VAL A 194 -0.44 -11.45 20.12
CA VAL A 194 -0.01 -12.82 20.43
C VAL A 194 -0.77 -13.30 21.67
N GLU A 195 -1.48 -14.43 21.54
CA GLU A 195 -2.21 -15.08 22.62
C GLU A 195 -1.26 -15.89 23.51
N ARG A 196 -0.32 -16.62 22.89
CA ARG A 196 0.48 -17.66 23.57
C ARG A 196 1.83 -17.89 22.90
N VAL A 197 2.86 -18.16 23.72
CA VAL A 197 4.11 -18.78 23.27
C VAL A 197 3.91 -20.29 23.30
N ARG A 198 4.09 -20.97 22.17
CA ARG A 198 3.84 -22.43 22.03
C ARG A 198 5.09 -23.25 22.30
N SER A 199 6.23 -22.74 21.82
CA SER A 199 7.56 -23.29 22.00
C SER A 199 8.57 -22.15 21.94
N ALA A 200 9.63 -22.23 22.71
CA ALA A 200 10.81 -21.39 22.56
C ALA A 200 12.08 -22.20 22.92
N ASP A 201 13.16 -21.95 22.20
CA ASP A 201 14.48 -22.50 22.50
C ASP A 201 15.56 -21.44 22.23
N ALA A 202 16.65 -21.53 22.98
CA ALA A 202 17.77 -20.60 22.93
C ALA A 202 19.07 -21.37 22.65
N VAL A 203 19.82 -20.91 21.65
CA VAL A 203 21.06 -21.58 21.22
C VAL A 203 22.27 -20.68 21.44
N ASP A 204 23.25 -21.15 22.21
CA ASP A 204 24.55 -20.50 22.32
C ASP A 204 25.42 -20.84 21.10
N VAL A 205 25.27 -20.01 20.07
CA VAL A 205 26.06 -20.08 18.83
C VAL A 205 27.20 -19.05 18.80
N TRP A 206 27.46 -18.34 19.91
CA TRP A 206 28.40 -17.21 19.87
C TRP A 206 29.86 -17.69 19.70
N PRO A 207 30.66 -17.09 18.78
CA PRO A 207 32.00 -17.59 18.52
C PRO A 207 32.89 -17.49 19.76
N ALA A 208 33.56 -18.58 20.11
CA ALA A 208 34.42 -18.63 21.29
C ALA A 208 35.58 -17.62 21.29
N ARG A 209 35.98 -17.15 20.10
CA ARG A 209 37.05 -16.17 19.89
C ARG A 209 36.64 -14.72 20.18
N GLU A 210 35.34 -14.42 20.27
CA GLU A 210 34.87 -13.05 20.50
C GLU A 210 35.14 -12.63 21.95
N ALA A 211 35.78 -11.47 22.11
CA ALA A 211 36.12 -10.94 23.44
C ALA A 211 34.89 -10.43 24.20
N ARG A 212 33.87 -9.94 23.48
CA ARG A 212 32.58 -9.53 24.04
C ARG A 212 31.53 -10.58 23.72
N ARG A 213 30.73 -10.95 24.72
CA ARG A 213 29.68 -11.97 24.60
C ARG A 213 28.32 -11.37 24.99
N PRO A 214 27.23 -11.82 24.35
CA PRO A 214 25.88 -11.53 24.80
C PRO A 214 25.65 -12.03 26.24
N GLU A 215 24.93 -11.25 27.04
CA GLU A 215 24.42 -11.67 28.36
C GLU A 215 23.11 -12.44 28.19
N ALA A 216 22.27 -12.00 27.25
CA ALA A 216 21.09 -12.72 26.78
C ALA A 216 21.45 -13.72 25.66
N PRO A 217 20.58 -14.72 25.39
CA PRO A 217 20.83 -15.68 24.31
C PRO A 217 21.10 -15.02 22.94
N ALA A 218 22.16 -15.47 22.26
CA ALA A 218 22.55 -14.92 20.96
C ALA A 218 21.63 -15.32 19.80
N HIS A 219 20.87 -16.40 19.99
CA HIS A 219 19.94 -16.95 18.99
C HIS A 219 18.75 -17.57 19.72
N VAL A 220 17.54 -17.21 19.27
CA VAL A 220 16.28 -17.71 19.81
C VAL A 220 15.38 -18.14 18.65
N GLU A 221 14.81 -19.33 18.77
CA GLU A 221 13.74 -19.81 17.89
C GLU A 221 12.46 -19.99 18.70
N THR A 222 11.33 -19.52 18.17
CA THR A 222 10.05 -19.63 18.88
C THR A 222 8.89 -19.82 17.93
N THR A 223 7.84 -20.48 18.42
CA THR A 223 6.54 -20.54 17.76
C THR A 223 5.50 -19.81 18.60
N LEU A 224 4.80 -18.87 17.98
CA LEU A 224 3.80 -17.99 18.60
C LEU A 224 2.41 -18.28 18.03
N GLN A 225 1.38 -18.17 18.86
CA GLN A 225 -0.02 -18.22 18.42
C GLN A 225 -0.65 -16.85 18.57
N PHE A 226 -1.20 -16.32 17.48
CA PHE A 226 -1.92 -15.04 17.44
C PHE A 226 -3.42 -15.24 17.69
N VAL A 227 -4.08 -14.22 18.23
CA VAL A 227 -5.53 -14.25 18.47
C VAL A 227 -6.31 -14.40 17.17
N ASP A 228 -5.88 -13.74 16.08
CA ASP A 228 -6.57 -13.83 14.78
C ASP A 228 -6.05 -14.97 13.90
N GLY A 229 -5.57 -16.06 14.51
CA GLY A 229 -5.40 -17.35 13.84
C GLY A 229 -3.97 -17.85 13.63
N PRO A 230 -3.05 -17.09 13.00
CA PRO A 230 -1.84 -17.71 12.49
C PRO A 230 -0.91 -18.19 13.60
N VAL A 231 -0.24 -19.28 13.30
CA VAL A 231 0.95 -19.71 14.02
C VAL A 231 2.16 -19.08 13.35
N VAL A 232 3.01 -18.41 14.12
CA VAL A 232 4.21 -17.74 13.61
C VAL A 232 5.45 -18.48 14.12
N SER A 233 6.30 -18.93 13.22
CA SER A 233 7.66 -19.36 13.53
C SER A 233 8.61 -18.17 13.38
N LEU A 234 9.24 -17.76 14.47
CA LEU A 234 10.13 -16.61 14.54
C LEU A 234 11.56 -17.06 14.90
N ARG A 235 12.55 -16.59 14.14
CA ARG A 235 13.98 -16.77 14.43
C ARG A 235 14.66 -15.43 14.63
N ALA A 236 15.16 -15.17 15.83
CA ALA A 236 15.87 -13.95 16.19
C ALA A 236 17.35 -14.26 16.49
N SER A 237 18.28 -13.53 15.89
CA SER A 237 19.71 -13.84 16.03
C SER A 237 20.62 -12.62 15.97
N LEU A 238 21.58 -12.57 16.89
CA LEU A 238 22.77 -11.72 16.81
C LEU A 238 23.94 -12.44 16.11
N TYR A 239 23.77 -13.69 15.67
CA TYR A 239 24.83 -14.45 14.99
C TYR A 239 24.63 -14.47 13.47
N ALA A 240 23.40 -14.78 13.02
CA ALA A 240 23.06 -14.78 11.60
C ALA A 240 23.23 -13.36 11.03
N ASP A 241 23.98 -13.24 9.93
CA ASP A 241 24.41 -11.96 9.35
C ASP A 241 23.20 -11.14 8.86
N HIS A 242 23.23 -9.82 9.09
CA HIS A 242 22.20 -8.89 8.58
C HIS A 242 22.23 -8.73 7.06
N ARG A 243 23.27 -9.22 6.39
CA ARG A 243 23.41 -9.30 4.92
C ARG A 243 22.98 -10.64 4.36
N SER A 244 22.39 -11.52 5.18
CA SER A 244 21.84 -12.77 4.69
C SER A 244 20.63 -12.50 3.77
N ARG A 245 20.14 -13.54 3.08
CA ARG A 245 18.94 -13.43 2.24
C ARG A 245 17.72 -12.99 3.06
N GLU A 246 17.69 -13.36 4.34
CA GLU A 246 16.63 -13.03 5.28
C GLU A 246 17.19 -12.06 6.33
N PHE A 247 16.58 -10.89 6.45
CA PHE A 247 16.95 -9.90 7.47
C PHE A 247 15.83 -9.74 8.48
N TYR A 248 14.82 -8.93 8.13
CA TYR A 248 13.54 -8.83 8.82
C TYR A 248 12.40 -9.38 7.94
N GLY A 249 12.65 -10.50 7.25
CA GLY A 249 11.69 -11.07 6.32
C GLY A 249 10.46 -11.65 7.03
N VAL A 250 9.29 -11.48 6.43
CA VAL A 250 8.01 -12.06 6.88
C VAL A 250 7.33 -12.74 5.71
N GLU A 251 7.08 -14.04 5.82
CA GLU A 251 6.37 -14.85 4.82
C GLU A 251 5.07 -15.38 5.41
N CYS A 252 3.94 -15.06 4.80
CA CYS A 252 2.61 -15.52 5.18
C CYS A 252 2.15 -16.61 4.22
N HIS A 253 1.67 -17.73 4.77
CA HIS A 253 1.08 -18.85 4.04
C HIS A 253 -0.40 -18.95 4.40
N GLY A 254 -1.26 -18.69 3.41
CA GLY A 254 -2.67 -18.99 3.51
C GLY A 254 -3.08 -20.11 2.56
N ASP A 255 -4.34 -20.52 2.68
CA ASP A 255 -4.91 -21.64 1.92
C ASP A 255 -4.78 -21.47 0.40
N ASP A 256 -4.85 -20.23 -0.09
CA ASP A 256 -4.91 -19.91 -1.51
C ASP A 256 -3.72 -19.08 -2.01
N GLY A 257 -2.67 -18.91 -1.20
CA GLY A 257 -1.51 -18.16 -1.66
C GLY A 257 -0.46 -17.84 -0.59
N THR A 258 0.58 -17.14 -1.04
CA THR A 258 1.64 -16.63 -0.16
C THR A 258 1.90 -15.16 -0.38
N LEU A 259 2.30 -14.48 0.70
CA LEU A 259 2.83 -13.12 0.66
C LEU A 259 4.17 -13.09 1.36
N TYR A 260 5.16 -12.45 0.74
CA TYR A 260 6.47 -12.21 1.34
C TYR A 260 6.74 -10.72 1.43
N LEU A 261 7.01 -10.23 2.64
CA LEU A 261 7.53 -8.90 2.92
C LEU A 261 9.04 -9.03 3.16
N ARG A 262 9.84 -8.38 2.31
CA ARG A 262 11.32 -8.48 2.34
C ARG A 262 11.95 -7.97 3.63
N ASP A 263 11.44 -6.86 4.17
CA ASP A 263 12.00 -6.21 5.35
C ASP A 263 10.91 -5.52 6.18
N ALA A 264 10.56 -6.12 7.31
CA ALA A 264 9.61 -5.57 8.26
C ALA A 264 10.09 -4.28 8.92
N GLY A 265 11.38 -3.96 8.90
CA GLY A 265 11.96 -2.70 9.37
C GLY A 265 12.11 -1.62 8.30
N ALA A 266 11.72 -1.88 7.05
CA ALA A 266 11.90 -0.94 5.95
C ALA A 266 11.18 0.39 6.19
N MET A 267 11.88 1.49 5.94
CA MET A 267 11.34 2.86 6.05
C MET A 267 10.83 3.41 4.71
N ALA A 268 11.03 2.68 3.62
CA ALA A 268 10.55 3.01 2.28
C ALA A 268 9.91 1.77 1.63
N ALA A 269 9.05 2.01 0.64
CA ALA A 269 8.47 0.96 -0.19
C ALA A 269 9.22 0.87 -1.52
N ASP A 270 10.19 -0.03 -1.60
CA ASP A 270 10.84 -0.38 -2.85
C ASP A 270 9.89 -1.25 -3.73
N PRO A 271 10.07 -1.26 -5.07
CA PRO A 271 9.24 -2.02 -6.01
C PRO A 271 9.01 -3.48 -5.62
N ASP A 272 10.04 -4.13 -5.10
CA ASP A 272 10.14 -5.55 -4.80
C ASP A 272 9.96 -5.85 -3.30
N ALA A 273 9.51 -4.86 -2.52
CA ALA A 273 9.38 -5.02 -1.07
C ALA A 273 8.34 -6.07 -0.68
N VAL A 274 7.33 -6.29 -1.54
CA VAL A 274 6.26 -7.26 -1.34
C VAL A 274 6.18 -8.17 -2.57
N LEU A 275 6.21 -9.49 -2.35
CA LEU A 275 5.94 -10.50 -3.36
C LEU A 275 4.65 -11.22 -3.00
N VAL A 276 3.85 -11.57 -4.00
CA VAL A 276 2.60 -12.30 -3.82
C VAL A 276 2.50 -13.43 -4.82
N ARG A 277 1.92 -14.54 -4.40
CA ARG A 277 1.65 -15.70 -5.23
C ARG A 277 0.25 -16.19 -4.92
N GLY A 278 -0.66 -16.14 -5.88
CA GLY A 278 -2.00 -16.74 -5.72
C GLY A 278 -2.07 -18.14 -6.33
N GLY A 279 -2.76 -19.06 -5.66
CA GLY A 279 -2.90 -20.45 -6.09
C GLY A 279 -1.56 -21.16 -6.25
N ASP A 280 -1.35 -21.80 -7.40
CA ASP A 280 -0.14 -22.53 -7.81
C ASP A 280 0.77 -21.74 -8.76
N ARG A 281 0.48 -20.45 -8.99
CA ARG A 281 1.22 -19.56 -9.90
C ARG A 281 2.62 -19.23 -9.37
N GLU A 282 3.43 -18.56 -10.19
CA GLU A 282 4.71 -18.00 -9.76
C GLU A 282 4.51 -16.75 -8.90
N SER A 283 5.47 -16.48 -8.01
CA SER A 283 5.47 -15.26 -7.19
C SER A 283 5.78 -14.04 -8.06
N VAL A 284 5.00 -12.98 -7.90
CA VAL A 284 5.19 -11.71 -8.60
C VAL A 284 5.40 -10.57 -7.60
N ALA A 285 6.14 -9.54 -8.00
CA ALA A 285 6.23 -8.34 -7.19
C ALA A 285 4.89 -7.59 -7.20
N ALA A 286 4.49 -7.10 -6.03
CA ALA A 286 3.33 -6.23 -5.85
C ALA A 286 3.84 -4.82 -5.49
N PRO A 287 4.14 -3.98 -6.49
CA PRO A 287 4.68 -2.65 -6.24
C PRO A 287 3.62 -1.74 -5.63
N HIS A 288 3.96 -1.08 -4.51
CA HIS A 288 3.07 -0.09 -3.91
C HIS A 288 2.80 1.06 -4.91
N PRO A 289 1.55 1.41 -5.26
CA PRO A 289 1.23 2.22 -6.44
C PRO A 289 1.40 3.74 -6.23
N ARG A 290 2.33 4.17 -5.38
CA ARG A 290 2.66 5.58 -5.14
C ARG A 290 4.15 5.82 -5.22
N PRO A 291 4.59 7.07 -5.49
CA PRO A 291 5.99 7.42 -5.47
C PRO A 291 6.70 6.99 -4.18
N ARG A 292 7.95 6.53 -4.34
CA ARG A 292 8.78 6.07 -3.23
C ARG A 292 8.90 7.21 -2.21
N ARG A 293 8.49 6.94 -0.98
CA ARG A 293 8.66 7.84 0.14
C ARG A 293 9.41 7.14 1.25
N GLU A 294 10.50 7.76 1.68
CA GLU A 294 11.25 7.32 2.84
C GLU A 294 10.76 8.04 4.09
N ARG A 295 10.31 7.25 5.06
CA ARG A 295 9.86 7.71 6.37
C ARG A 295 11.06 8.01 7.26
N ALA A 296 10.94 9.03 8.08
CA ALA A 296 11.96 9.39 9.06
C ALA A 296 11.64 8.77 10.41
N HIS A 297 12.65 8.47 11.23
CA HIS A 297 12.41 8.03 12.62
C HIS A 297 11.60 9.08 13.40
N LEU A 298 11.83 10.36 13.09
CA LEU A 298 11.10 11.51 13.63
C LEU A 298 9.60 11.56 13.27
N ASP A 299 9.13 10.78 12.28
CA ASP A 299 7.71 10.75 11.91
C ASP A 299 6.82 10.25 13.06
N GLY A 300 7.34 9.34 13.91
CA GLY A 300 6.66 8.86 15.11
C GLY A 300 6.36 9.97 16.11
N PRO A 301 7.39 10.64 16.66
CA PRO A 301 7.23 11.83 17.51
C PRO A 301 6.39 12.92 16.85
N SER A 302 6.59 13.18 15.56
CA SER A 302 5.84 14.20 14.82
C SER A 302 4.35 13.88 14.71
N ARG A 303 3.97 12.61 14.48
CA ARG A 303 2.57 12.16 14.48
C ARG A 303 1.95 12.31 15.88
N LEU A 304 2.69 11.92 16.92
CA LEU A 304 2.26 12.07 18.31
C LEU A 304 1.99 13.54 18.66
N ALA A 305 2.93 14.43 18.33
CA ALA A 305 2.81 15.88 18.55
C ALA A 305 1.60 16.49 17.83
N ARG A 306 1.35 16.11 16.56
CA ARG A 306 0.16 16.57 15.82
C ARG A 306 -1.14 16.11 16.48
N ALA A 307 -1.17 14.91 17.04
CA ALA A 307 -2.34 14.40 17.76
C ALA A 307 -2.58 15.16 19.07
N VAL A 308 -1.53 15.33 19.88
CA VAL A 308 -1.58 16.13 21.10
C VAL A 308 -2.08 17.55 20.82
N ALA A 309 -1.59 18.19 19.76
CA ALA A 309 -1.99 19.54 19.36
C ALA A 309 -3.48 19.64 18.99
N ARG A 310 -4.13 18.54 18.57
CA ARG A 310 -5.58 18.47 18.32
C ARG A 310 -6.40 18.13 19.57
N GLY A 311 -5.75 17.93 20.72
CA GLY A 311 -6.40 17.50 21.96
C GLY A 311 -6.44 15.99 22.16
N ASP A 312 -5.91 15.20 21.22
CA ASP A 312 -5.88 13.73 21.34
C ASP A 312 -4.82 13.28 22.37
N ARG A 313 -5.01 12.11 22.97
CA ARG A 313 -4.02 11.43 23.86
C ARG A 313 -3.76 10.00 23.42
N PRO A 314 -3.22 9.78 22.21
CA PRO A 314 -3.06 8.44 21.67
C PRO A 314 -2.01 7.65 22.46
N ARG A 315 -2.27 6.34 22.58
CA ARG A 315 -1.43 5.35 23.28
C ARG A 315 -1.28 4.05 22.48
N ASP A 316 -1.85 4.00 21.27
CA ASP A 316 -1.90 2.81 20.39
C ASP A 316 -0.52 2.20 20.13
N THR A 317 0.45 3.05 19.78
CA THR A 317 1.82 2.58 19.51
C THR A 317 2.55 2.11 20.76
N ALA A 318 2.30 2.73 21.92
CA ALA A 318 2.88 2.28 23.19
C ALA A 318 2.23 1.00 23.71
N VAL A 319 0.92 0.81 23.53
CA VAL A 319 0.23 -0.44 23.85
C VAL A 319 0.83 -1.59 23.03
N ARG A 320 1.08 -1.36 21.73
CA ARG A 320 1.79 -2.33 20.88
C ARG A 320 3.19 -2.64 21.40
N GLY A 321 3.98 -1.59 21.71
CA GLY A 321 5.33 -1.74 22.24
C GLY A 321 5.38 -2.51 23.57
N ALA A 322 4.40 -2.27 24.46
CA ALA A 322 4.25 -3.02 25.71
C ALA A 322 3.89 -4.49 25.46
N HIS A 323 2.95 -4.77 24.55
CA HIS A 323 2.60 -6.14 24.18
C HIS A 323 3.79 -6.89 23.58
N VAL A 324 4.55 -6.25 22.68
CA VAL A 324 5.76 -6.83 22.11
C VAL A 324 6.81 -7.14 23.19
N ALA A 325 7.00 -6.24 24.17
CA ALA A 325 7.88 -6.52 25.31
C ALA A 325 7.41 -7.73 26.14
N ALA A 326 6.09 -7.86 26.37
CA ALA A 326 5.51 -9.03 27.04
C ALA A 326 5.73 -10.33 26.26
N VAL A 327 5.63 -10.29 24.93
CA VAL A 327 5.97 -11.44 24.07
C VAL A 327 7.44 -11.82 24.22
N CYS A 328 8.36 -10.85 24.13
CA CYS A 328 9.79 -11.12 24.28
C CYS A 328 10.12 -11.74 25.64
N ALA A 329 9.58 -11.19 26.73
CA ALA A 329 9.77 -11.72 28.08
C ALA A 329 9.19 -13.14 28.24
N ALA A 330 8.02 -13.43 27.66
CA ALA A 330 7.43 -14.76 27.69
C ALA A 330 8.26 -15.79 26.92
N VAL A 331 8.82 -15.40 25.76
CA VAL A 331 9.70 -16.25 24.96
C VAL A 331 10.99 -16.58 25.73
N GLU A 332 11.63 -15.61 26.38
CA GLU A 332 12.83 -15.84 27.19
C GLU A 332 12.54 -16.74 28.40
N ALA A 333 11.41 -16.53 29.07
CA ALA A 333 10.98 -17.34 30.20
C ALA A 333 10.75 -18.81 29.80
N GLU A 334 10.16 -19.06 28.62
CA GLU A 334 9.96 -20.41 28.09
C GLU A 334 11.26 -21.06 27.60
N ALA A 335 12.13 -20.31 26.92
CA ALA A 335 13.42 -20.82 26.48
C ALA A 335 14.36 -21.20 27.63
N THR A 336 14.20 -20.55 28.79
CA THR A 336 15.04 -20.80 29.98
C THR A 336 14.46 -21.86 30.91
N ASP A 337 13.13 -21.94 31.02
CA ASP A 337 12.43 -22.84 31.92
C ASP A 337 11.25 -23.54 31.22
N PRO A 338 11.35 -24.86 30.95
CA PRO A 338 10.29 -25.64 30.33
C PRO A 338 8.94 -25.62 31.08
N GLU A 339 8.89 -25.26 32.36
CA GLU A 339 7.62 -25.12 33.11
C GLU A 339 6.77 -23.92 32.63
N ASN A 340 7.34 -23.04 31.81
CA ASN A 340 6.64 -21.94 31.16
C ASN A 340 6.03 -22.30 29.81
N ALA A 341 6.23 -23.53 29.33
CA ALA A 341 5.74 -23.98 28.03
C ALA A 341 4.23 -23.79 27.86
N GLY A 342 3.85 -23.14 26.75
CA GLY A 342 2.44 -22.99 26.38
C GLY A 342 1.66 -21.95 27.20
N ARG A 343 2.35 -21.08 27.96
CA ARG A 343 1.69 -20.02 28.74
C ARG A 343 1.17 -18.90 27.84
N ALA A 344 0.00 -18.36 28.21
CA ALA A 344 -0.55 -17.19 27.56
C ALA A 344 0.34 -15.98 27.79
N VAL A 345 0.46 -15.11 26.78
CA VAL A 345 1.15 -13.82 26.92
C VAL A 345 0.25 -12.90 27.74
N GLY A 346 0.69 -12.59 28.96
CA GLY A 346 -0.05 -11.75 29.92
C GLY A 346 0.70 -10.48 30.31
N GLY A 347 0.16 -9.73 31.26
CA GLY A 347 0.81 -8.56 31.87
C GLY A 347 0.45 -7.21 31.24
N VAL A 348 -0.09 -7.18 30.01
CA VAL A 348 -0.47 -5.93 29.33
C VAL A 348 -1.93 -5.96 28.88
N ASP A 349 -2.73 -5.04 29.42
CA ASP A 349 -4.08 -4.78 28.94
C ASP A 349 -4.02 -4.00 27.61
N THR A 350 -4.41 -4.67 26.52
CA THR A 350 -4.41 -4.07 25.19
C THR A 350 -5.62 -3.18 24.94
N GLY A 351 -6.66 -3.22 25.80
CA GLY A 351 -7.83 -2.35 25.75
C GLY A 351 -8.58 -2.36 24.41
N GLY A 352 -8.47 -3.43 23.62
CA GLY A 352 -9.00 -3.51 22.26
C GLY A 352 -8.28 -2.63 21.22
N LEU A 353 -7.18 -1.97 21.58
CA LEU A 353 -6.41 -1.09 20.69
C LEU A 353 -5.52 -1.86 19.69
N LEU A 354 -5.32 -3.17 19.93
CA LEU A 354 -4.54 -4.06 19.06
C LEU A 354 -5.41 -5.07 18.31
N ALA A 355 -6.68 -4.76 18.03
CA ALA A 355 -7.48 -5.63 17.15
C ALA A 355 -6.78 -5.82 15.80
N GLY A 356 -6.73 -7.05 15.28
CA GLY A 356 -6.10 -7.31 14.00
C GLY A 356 -6.86 -6.73 12.82
N ALA A 357 -6.38 -7.02 11.62
CA ALA A 357 -6.95 -6.50 10.40
C ALA A 357 -8.30 -7.18 10.11
N GLY A 358 -9.40 -6.54 10.54
CA GLY A 358 -10.69 -6.74 9.89
C GLY A 358 -10.63 -6.29 8.41
N PRO A 359 -11.59 -6.69 7.57
CA PRO A 359 -11.63 -6.31 6.16
C PRO A 359 -11.61 -4.78 6.03
N ARG A 360 -10.62 -4.26 5.28
CA ARG A 360 -10.38 -2.81 5.13
C ARG A 360 -10.29 -2.35 3.68
N SER A 361 -10.79 -3.15 2.73
CA SER A 361 -11.02 -2.65 1.38
C SER A 361 -12.12 -1.59 1.43
N ALA A 362 -11.75 -0.34 1.17
CA ALA A 362 -12.73 0.70 0.92
C ALA A 362 -13.33 0.44 -0.47
N PRO A 363 -14.67 0.40 -0.63
CA PRO A 363 -15.25 0.19 -1.94
C PRO A 363 -14.81 1.32 -2.89
N PRO A 364 -14.47 0.99 -4.15
CA PRO A 364 -13.97 1.97 -5.13
C PRO A 364 -15.04 2.99 -5.50
N VAL A 365 -16.31 2.62 -5.38
CA VAL A 365 -17.47 3.52 -5.48
C VAL A 365 -18.07 3.70 -4.08
N ARG A 366 -18.15 4.95 -3.61
CA ARG A 366 -18.86 5.27 -2.36
C ARG A 366 -20.12 6.06 -2.70
N PRO A 367 -21.26 5.77 -2.05
CA PRO A 367 -22.43 6.62 -2.19
C PRO A 367 -22.09 8.06 -1.73
N PRO A 368 -22.60 9.10 -2.41
CA PRO A 368 -22.34 10.47 -2.02
C PRO A 368 -22.81 10.73 -0.59
N ALA A 369 -21.94 11.31 0.23
CA ALA A 369 -22.29 11.70 1.59
C ALA A 369 -23.21 12.93 1.57
N ALA A 370 -24.29 12.92 2.36
CA ALA A 370 -25.23 14.02 2.44
C ALA A 370 -24.54 15.35 2.85
N GLY A 371 -24.70 16.40 2.04
CA GLY A 371 -24.31 17.77 2.39
C GLY A 371 -22.92 18.24 1.94
N ARG A 372 -22.20 17.49 1.10
CA ARG A 372 -20.94 17.95 0.46
C ARG A 372 -21.13 18.03 -1.07
N PRO A 373 -20.64 19.08 -1.76
CA PRO A 373 -20.64 19.11 -3.23
C PRO A 373 -19.85 17.90 -3.78
N PRO A 374 -20.21 17.38 -4.97
CA PRO A 374 -19.66 16.15 -5.53
C PRO A 374 -18.25 16.35 -6.10
N ASP A 375 -17.29 16.73 -5.25
CA ASP A 375 -15.89 16.43 -5.54
C ASP A 375 -15.64 14.96 -5.17
N GLY A 376 -15.97 14.04 -6.08
CA GLY A 376 -15.48 12.65 -6.03
C GLY A 376 -16.49 11.53 -5.81
N ALA A 377 -17.27 11.18 -6.84
CA ALA A 377 -18.13 9.99 -6.83
C ALA A 377 -17.39 8.68 -7.17
N LEU A 378 -16.22 8.73 -7.84
CA LEU A 378 -15.45 7.55 -8.27
C LEU A 378 -13.98 7.61 -7.83
N ARG A 379 -13.55 6.64 -7.02
CA ARG A 379 -12.15 6.43 -6.64
C ARG A 379 -11.57 5.28 -7.45
N LEU A 380 -10.95 5.62 -8.57
CA LEU A 380 -10.22 4.65 -9.39
C LEU A 380 -8.78 4.46 -8.89
N PRO A 381 -8.22 3.24 -8.96
CA PRO A 381 -6.78 3.01 -8.93
C PRO A 381 -6.05 3.87 -9.97
N PRO A 382 -4.75 4.18 -9.76
CA PRO A 382 -4.00 5.02 -10.68
C PRO A 382 -3.77 4.35 -12.05
N VAL A 383 -3.73 3.02 -12.10
CA VAL A 383 -3.59 2.22 -13.33
C VAL A 383 -4.59 1.07 -13.25
N GLY A 384 -5.22 0.73 -14.37
CA GLY A 384 -6.08 -0.45 -14.49
C GLY A 384 -5.53 -1.44 -15.51
N PHE A 385 -6.23 -2.56 -15.70
CA PHE A 385 -5.83 -3.62 -16.62
C PHE A 385 -6.85 -3.78 -17.74
N GLY A 386 -6.39 -3.70 -18.99
CA GLY A 386 -7.21 -3.94 -20.18
C GLY A 386 -7.41 -5.43 -20.44
N CYS A 387 -8.66 -5.92 -20.47
CA CYS A 387 -8.97 -7.34 -20.66
C CYS A 387 -9.17 -7.77 -22.13
N SER A 388 -8.91 -6.88 -23.10
CA SER A 388 -9.05 -7.18 -24.53
C SER A 388 -8.18 -8.36 -24.97
N ARG A 389 -8.78 -9.25 -25.76
CA ARG A 389 -8.09 -10.39 -26.39
C ARG A 389 -7.41 -10.05 -27.72
N TYR A 390 -7.71 -8.90 -28.32
CA TYR A 390 -7.18 -8.58 -29.64
C TYR A 390 -5.78 -7.96 -29.53
N ARG A 391 -4.81 -8.55 -30.22
CA ARG A 391 -3.43 -8.06 -30.28
C ARG A 391 -2.82 -8.40 -31.63
N ASP A 392 -2.30 -7.38 -32.32
CA ASP A 392 -1.52 -7.54 -33.56
C ASP A 392 -2.20 -8.41 -34.64
N GLY A 393 -3.54 -8.31 -34.75
CA GLY A 393 -4.33 -9.08 -35.72
C GLY A 393 -4.84 -10.43 -35.22
N GLU A 394 -4.48 -10.85 -34.01
CA GLU A 394 -4.82 -12.16 -33.47
C GLU A 394 -5.58 -12.08 -32.13
N TYR A 395 -6.35 -13.13 -31.83
CA TYR A 395 -6.98 -13.31 -30.53
C TYR A 395 -6.07 -14.12 -29.61
N VAL A 396 -5.67 -13.52 -28.50
CA VAL A 396 -4.83 -14.16 -27.46
C VAL A 396 -5.65 -14.43 -26.20
N ASP A 397 -5.33 -15.53 -25.51
CA ASP A 397 -5.85 -15.75 -24.16
C ASP A 397 -5.15 -14.80 -23.17
N ARG A 398 -5.91 -14.31 -22.19
CA ARG A 398 -5.49 -13.30 -21.22
C ARG A 398 -5.71 -13.71 -19.78
N VAL A 399 -6.27 -14.88 -19.51
CA VAL A 399 -6.63 -15.29 -18.14
C VAL A 399 -5.40 -15.27 -17.22
N ASP A 400 -4.26 -15.81 -17.66
CA ASP A 400 -3.02 -15.80 -16.87
C ASP A 400 -2.49 -14.38 -16.63
N SER A 401 -2.66 -13.49 -17.61
CA SER A 401 -2.27 -12.09 -17.49
C SER A 401 -3.16 -11.32 -16.51
N VAL A 402 -4.47 -11.60 -16.52
CA VAL A 402 -5.42 -11.03 -15.54
C VAL A 402 -5.11 -11.56 -14.15
N ALA A 403 -4.83 -12.86 -14.00
CA ALA A 403 -4.41 -13.44 -12.72
C ALA A 403 -3.12 -12.77 -12.21
N THR A 404 -2.12 -12.61 -13.08
CA THR A 404 -0.86 -11.89 -12.80
C THR A 404 -1.07 -10.42 -12.45
N ALA A 405 -2.09 -9.77 -13.02
CA ALA A 405 -2.46 -8.41 -12.64
C ALA A 405 -3.09 -8.37 -11.23
N LEU A 406 -4.00 -9.30 -10.91
CA LEU A 406 -4.59 -9.40 -9.58
C LEU A 406 -3.53 -9.68 -8.51
N ASP A 407 -2.76 -10.75 -8.74
CA ASP A 407 -1.30 -10.82 -8.68
C ASP A 407 -0.56 -9.65 -8.01
N ALA A 408 -0.11 -8.76 -8.89
CA ALA A 408 0.69 -7.57 -8.64
C ALA A 408 -0.07 -6.45 -7.90
N GLY A 409 -1.40 -6.55 -7.76
CA GLY A 409 -2.20 -5.56 -7.02
C GLY A 409 -3.12 -4.68 -7.88
N TYR A 410 -3.40 -5.03 -9.13
CA TYR A 410 -4.41 -4.33 -9.93
C TYR A 410 -5.80 -4.51 -9.33
N ARG A 411 -6.59 -3.44 -9.32
CA ARG A 411 -7.97 -3.43 -8.77
C ARG A 411 -8.99 -2.77 -9.70
N LEU A 412 -8.62 -2.55 -10.97
CA LEU A 412 -9.52 -2.07 -12.02
C LEU A 412 -9.37 -3.00 -13.22
N LEU A 413 -10.44 -3.69 -13.59
CA LEU A 413 -10.51 -4.54 -14.78
C LEU A 413 -11.43 -3.88 -15.81
N ASP A 414 -10.90 -3.64 -17.00
CA ASP A 414 -11.61 -3.09 -18.15
C ASP A 414 -12.08 -4.21 -19.08
N SER A 415 -13.37 -4.54 -19.02
CA SER A 415 -14.03 -5.60 -19.79
C SER A 415 -15.00 -5.03 -20.83
N ALA A 416 -15.43 -5.88 -21.77
CA ALA A 416 -16.46 -5.61 -22.76
C ALA A 416 -17.00 -6.94 -23.33
N GLU A 417 -18.26 -6.95 -23.75
CA GLU A 417 -18.87 -8.10 -24.44
C GLU A 417 -18.04 -8.53 -25.67
N LEU A 418 -17.55 -7.55 -26.44
CA LEU A 418 -16.69 -7.78 -27.62
C LEU A 418 -15.46 -8.62 -27.27
N TYR A 419 -14.89 -8.41 -26.07
CA TYR A 419 -13.70 -9.14 -25.69
C TYR A 419 -14.03 -10.61 -25.51
N GLY A 420 -15.26 -10.98 -25.15
CA GLY A 420 -15.76 -12.35 -25.23
C GLY A 420 -15.18 -13.32 -24.21
N ASN A 421 -14.37 -12.84 -23.27
CA ASN A 421 -13.70 -13.63 -22.24
C ASN A 421 -14.26 -13.38 -20.83
N GLU A 422 -15.42 -12.71 -20.71
CA GLU A 422 -16.07 -12.41 -19.44
C GLU A 422 -16.32 -13.67 -18.61
N SER A 423 -16.74 -14.77 -19.25
CA SER A 423 -16.91 -16.04 -18.54
C SER A 423 -15.62 -16.59 -17.94
N ARG A 424 -14.48 -16.40 -18.63
CA ARG A 424 -13.18 -16.87 -18.15
C ARG A 424 -12.66 -16.00 -17.02
N ILE A 425 -12.93 -14.69 -17.08
CA ILE A 425 -12.65 -13.76 -15.98
C ILE A 425 -13.54 -14.10 -14.78
N GLY A 426 -14.82 -14.42 -15.00
CA GLY A 426 -15.73 -14.87 -13.96
C GLY A 426 -15.24 -16.13 -13.24
N ASP A 427 -14.80 -17.15 -13.99
CA ASP A 427 -14.19 -18.36 -13.42
C ASP A 427 -12.97 -18.02 -12.54
N LEU A 428 -12.12 -17.09 -12.99
CA LEU A 428 -10.98 -16.60 -12.21
C LEU A 428 -11.45 -15.90 -10.93
N LEU A 429 -12.40 -14.96 -11.02
CA LEU A 429 -12.93 -14.22 -9.87
C LEU A 429 -13.65 -15.10 -8.84
N ALA A 430 -14.26 -16.20 -9.29
CA ALA A 430 -14.89 -17.20 -8.43
C ALA A 430 -13.88 -18.19 -7.83
N SER A 431 -12.65 -18.24 -8.33
CA SER A 431 -11.63 -19.15 -7.84
C SER A 431 -11.10 -18.72 -6.46
N PRO A 432 -10.71 -19.69 -5.61
CA PRO A 432 -10.05 -19.38 -4.34
C PRO A 432 -8.82 -18.48 -4.52
N GLY A 433 -8.60 -17.57 -3.57
CA GLY A 433 -7.53 -16.56 -3.64
C GLY A 433 -7.80 -15.39 -4.60
N SER A 434 -8.98 -15.29 -5.19
CA SER A 434 -9.39 -14.05 -5.86
C SER A 434 -9.76 -12.96 -4.85
N PRO A 435 -9.52 -11.68 -5.18
CA PRO A 435 -9.86 -10.60 -4.27
C PRO A 435 -11.37 -10.46 -4.09
N ASP A 436 -11.78 -10.00 -2.92
CA ASP A 436 -13.19 -9.67 -2.64
C ASP A 436 -13.76 -8.76 -3.73
N ARG A 437 -15.00 -9.04 -4.16
CA ARG A 437 -15.71 -8.26 -5.19
C ARG A 437 -15.70 -6.75 -4.90
N GLU A 438 -15.89 -6.37 -3.64
CA GLU A 438 -15.91 -4.95 -3.21
C GLU A 438 -14.53 -4.28 -3.27
N GLY A 439 -13.45 -5.05 -3.36
CA GLY A 439 -12.09 -4.54 -3.59
C GLY A 439 -11.79 -4.26 -5.07
N LEU A 440 -12.65 -4.68 -5.99
CA LEU A 440 -12.47 -4.52 -7.44
C LEU A 440 -13.37 -3.42 -8.01
N PHE A 441 -12.84 -2.73 -9.02
CA PHE A 441 -13.62 -1.91 -9.95
C PHE A 441 -13.77 -2.66 -11.27
N LEU A 442 -14.99 -3.09 -11.59
CA LEU A 442 -15.30 -3.74 -12.86
C LEU A 442 -15.98 -2.75 -13.81
N LEU A 443 -15.32 -2.47 -14.94
CA LEU A 443 -15.87 -1.69 -16.04
C LEU A 443 -16.34 -2.64 -17.14
N GLY A 444 -17.65 -2.72 -17.36
CA GLY A 444 -18.25 -3.46 -18.48
C GLY A 444 -18.68 -2.54 -19.61
N LYS A 445 -18.79 -3.06 -20.84
CA LYS A 445 -19.22 -2.26 -22.01
C LYS A 445 -20.19 -3.02 -22.91
N ALA A 446 -21.29 -2.35 -23.24
CA ALA A 446 -22.20 -2.78 -24.29
C ALA A 446 -21.56 -2.58 -25.66
N TRP A 447 -21.51 -3.62 -26.49
CA TRP A 447 -21.00 -3.50 -27.87
C TRP A 447 -21.99 -2.78 -28.81
N ASN A 448 -21.50 -2.29 -29.94
CA ASN A 448 -22.23 -1.40 -30.85
C ASN A 448 -23.49 -2.03 -31.44
N THR A 449 -23.52 -3.37 -31.59
CA THR A 449 -24.69 -4.11 -32.05
C THR A 449 -25.83 -4.17 -31.01
N ASN A 450 -25.54 -3.84 -29.74
CA ASN A 450 -26.46 -3.98 -28.60
C ASN A 450 -27.08 -2.66 -28.12
N HIS A 451 -26.97 -1.56 -28.86
CA HIS A 451 -27.55 -0.25 -28.46
C HIS A 451 -29.08 -0.28 -28.24
N GLY A 452 -29.78 -1.22 -28.89
CA GLY A 452 -31.21 -1.48 -28.67
C GLY A 452 -31.52 -2.64 -27.71
N GLN A 453 -30.50 -3.35 -27.22
CA GLN A 453 -30.61 -4.55 -26.37
C GLN A 453 -29.79 -4.41 -25.07
N LEU A 454 -29.57 -3.18 -24.59
CA LEU A 454 -28.64 -2.89 -23.49
C LEU A 454 -28.87 -3.72 -22.22
N ARG A 455 -30.13 -4.00 -21.87
CA ARG A 455 -30.45 -4.84 -20.71
C ARG A 455 -29.95 -6.27 -20.89
N GLU A 456 -30.29 -6.91 -22.01
CA GLU A 456 -29.89 -8.30 -22.27
C GLU A 456 -28.38 -8.44 -22.34
N ALA A 457 -27.71 -7.46 -22.96
CA ALA A 457 -26.26 -7.34 -22.98
C ALA A 457 -25.67 -7.25 -21.57
N CYS A 458 -26.15 -6.30 -20.76
CA CYS A 458 -25.65 -6.08 -19.40
C CYS A 458 -25.85 -7.30 -18.49
N GLU A 459 -27.07 -7.85 -18.47
CA GLU A 459 -27.39 -9.05 -17.69
C GLU A 459 -26.59 -10.27 -18.16
N GLY A 460 -26.32 -10.37 -19.47
CA GLY A 460 -25.44 -11.37 -20.06
C GLY A 460 -24.01 -11.27 -19.52
N SER A 461 -23.39 -10.10 -19.61
CA SER A 461 -22.04 -9.87 -19.09
C SER A 461 -21.92 -10.09 -17.57
N LEU A 462 -22.93 -9.64 -16.79
CA LEU A 462 -23.00 -9.88 -15.35
C LEU A 462 -23.05 -11.37 -15.03
N ALA A 463 -23.88 -12.13 -15.76
CA ALA A 463 -23.99 -13.58 -15.61
C ALA A 463 -22.70 -14.30 -16.00
N GLU A 464 -22.01 -13.87 -17.05
CA GLU A 464 -20.71 -14.44 -17.44
C GLU A 464 -19.62 -14.16 -16.42
N LEU A 465 -19.53 -12.93 -15.90
CA LEU A 465 -18.59 -12.58 -14.83
C LEU A 465 -18.95 -13.20 -13.47
N GLY A 466 -20.19 -13.66 -13.29
CA GLY A 466 -20.69 -14.18 -12.02
C GLY A 466 -20.82 -13.11 -10.94
N VAL A 467 -21.20 -11.87 -11.31
CA VAL A 467 -21.35 -10.73 -10.39
C VAL A 467 -22.73 -10.09 -10.51
N ASP A 468 -23.22 -9.50 -9.41
CA ASP A 468 -24.57 -8.92 -9.37
C ASP A 468 -24.66 -7.51 -9.96
N SER A 469 -23.54 -6.79 -10.03
CA SER A 469 -23.50 -5.43 -10.57
C SER A 469 -22.11 -5.02 -11.07
N PHE A 470 -22.08 -4.12 -12.05
CA PHE A 470 -20.88 -3.40 -12.46
C PHE A 470 -20.61 -2.18 -11.57
N ASP A 471 -19.35 -1.81 -11.38
CA ASP A 471 -19.03 -0.50 -10.78
C ASP A 471 -19.28 0.62 -11.79
N CYS A 472 -19.00 0.36 -13.06
CA CYS A 472 -19.40 1.20 -14.18
C CYS A 472 -19.78 0.34 -15.39
N TYR A 473 -20.92 0.63 -16.01
CA TYR A 473 -21.31 0.04 -17.29
C TYR A 473 -21.38 1.13 -18.36
N ALA A 474 -20.74 0.90 -19.51
CA ALA A 474 -20.53 1.94 -20.51
C ALA A 474 -20.98 1.54 -21.91
N LEU A 475 -21.22 2.54 -22.77
CA LEU A 475 -21.28 2.29 -24.21
C LEU A 475 -19.86 2.15 -24.75
N HIS A 476 -19.61 1.13 -25.58
CA HIS A 476 -18.28 0.93 -26.18
C HIS A 476 -17.98 1.98 -27.25
N TRP A 477 -18.97 2.36 -28.06
CA TRP A 477 -18.91 3.50 -28.97
C TRP A 477 -20.24 4.25 -28.94
N PRO A 478 -20.27 5.51 -29.40
CA PRO A 478 -21.51 6.26 -29.48
C PRO A 478 -22.39 5.87 -30.69
N ASP A 479 -21.87 5.09 -31.64
CA ASP A 479 -22.58 4.71 -32.87
C ASP A 479 -23.21 3.32 -32.79
N ALA A 480 -24.47 3.22 -33.22
CA ALA A 480 -25.23 1.99 -33.22
C ALA A 480 -25.04 1.18 -34.51
N TRP A 481 -24.78 -0.11 -34.37
CA TRP A 481 -24.69 -1.05 -35.49
C TRP A 481 -25.91 -1.96 -35.55
N ALA A 482 -26.14 -2.55 -36.72
CA ALA A 482 -27.22 -3.49 -36.93
C ALA A 482 -27.11 -4.65 -35.92
N TYR A 483 -28.21 -4.94 -35.23
CA TYR A 483 -28.25 -6.05 -34.29
C TYR A 483 -28.07 -7.39 -35.02
N THR A 484 -27.21 -8.24 -34.46
CA THR A 484 -26.95 -9.59 -34.94
C THR A 484 -27.64 -10.60 -34.01
N GLU A 485 -26.98 -10.91 -32.90
CA GLU A 485 -27.47 -11.78 -31.82
C GLU A 485 -26.73 -11.46 -30.50
N PRO A 486 -27.11 -12.07 -29.36
CA PRO A 486 -26.40 -11.88 -28.10
C PRO A 486 -24.96 -12.42 -28.15
N LEU A 487 -23.98 -11.62 -27.72
CA LEU A 487 -22.55 -11.92 -27.79
C LEU A 487 -22.04 -12.81 -26.65
N ARG A 488 -22.78 -13.88 -26.33
CA ARG A 488 -22.44 -14.80 -25.23
C ARG A 488 -21.37 -15.81 -25.63
N ARG A 489 -20.46 -16.10 -24.71
CA ARG A 489 -19.37 -17.08 -24.82
C ARG A 489 -18.59 -16.90 -26.12
N LEU A 490 -18.39 -15.63 -26.52
CA LEU A 490 -17.87 -15.28 -27.83
C LEU A 490 -16.48 -15.91 -28.05
N ALA A 491 -15.62 -15.96 -27.03
CA ALA A 491 -14.30 -16.60 -27.12
C ALA A 491 -14.30 -18.11 -27.40
N ASP A 492 -15.46 -18.78 -27.27
CA ASP A 492 -15.59 -20.22 -27.52
C ASP A 492 -16.07 -20.52 -28.95
N ARG A 493 -16.45 -19.49 -29.71
CA ARG A 493 -16.86 -19.61 -31.11
C ARG A 493 -15.65 -19.54 -32.05
N PRO A 494 -15.73 -20.10 -33.28
CA PRO A 494 -14.71 -19.85 -34.31
C PRO A 494 -14.49 -18.35 -34.56
N VAL A 495 -13.26 -17.94 -34.85
CA VAL A 495 -12.90 -16.51 -35.00
C VAL A 495 -13.76 -15.82 -36.07
N GLU A 496 -13.99 -16.51 -37.19
CA GLU A 496 -14.80 -15.98 -38.29
C GLU A 496 -16.25 -15.72 -37.88
N GLU A 497 -16.79 -16.56 -36.99
CA GLU A 497 -18.12 -16.36 -36.42
C GLU A 497 -18.11 -15.19 -35.42
N GLN A 498 -17.07 -15.08 -34.58
CA GLN A 498 -16.92 -13.93 -33.68
C GLN A 498 -16.93 -12.61 -34.44
N GLU A 499 -16.14 -12.53 -35.52
CA GLU A 499 -16.04 -11.35 -36.36
C GLU A 499 -17.37 -11.04 -37.05
N ALA A 500 -18.02 -12.03 -37.66
CA ALA A 500 -19.32 -11.82 -38.33
C ALA A 500 -20.41 -11.30 -37.38
N LEU A 501 -20.40 -11.72 -36.11
CA LEU A 501 -21.38 -11.29 -35.12
C LEU A 501 -21.10 -9.89 -34.56
N THR A 502 -19.83 -9.53 -34.42
CA THR A 502 -19.40 -8.27 -33.79
C THR A 502 -19.27 -7.14 -34.81
N PHE A 503 -18.97 -7.49 -36.06
CA PHE A 503 -18.71 -6.59 -37.15
C PHE A 503 -19.67 -6.91 -38.30
N PRO A 504 -20.98 -6.60 -38.18
CA PRO A 504 -21.94 -6.87 -39.23
C PRO A 504 -21.66 -6.02 -40.48
N GLU A 505 -21.74 -6.62 -41.66
CA GLU A 505 -21.50 -5.96 -42.94
C GLU A 505 -22.75 -6.01 -43.83
N THR A 506 -22.92 -4.98 -44.63
CA THR A 506 -23.90 -4.95 -45.72
C THR A 506 -23.39 -5.81 -46.89
N ALA A 507 -24.24 -6.04 -47.90
CA ALA A 507 -23.85 -6.79 -49.10
C ALA A 507 -22.67 -6.16 -49.86
N ASP A 508 -22.42 -4.87 -49.67
CA ASP A 508 -21.35 -4.10 -50.31
C ASP A 508 -20.04 -4.08 -49.49
N GLY A 509 -20.02 -4.73 -48.32
CA GLY A 509 -18.86 -4.80 -47.41
C GLY A 509 -18.76 -3.63 -46.42
N ASP A 510 -19.67 -2.66 -46.48
CA ASP A 510 -19.73 -1.55 -45.51
C ASP A 510 -20.32 -2.01 -44.18
N ARG A 511 -19.92 -1.37 -43.07
CA ARG A 511 -20.48 -1.63 -41.74
C ARG A 511 -22.00 -1.42 -41.74
N ALA A 512 -22.75 -2.46 -41.35
CA ALA A 512 -24.20 -2.36 -41.22
C ALA A 512 -24.57 -1.55 -39.96
N THR A 513 -25.19 -0.39 -40.14
CA THR A 513 -25.57 0.52 -39.06
C THR A 513 -27.04 0.38 -38.65
N ALA A 514 -27.39 0.88 -37.46
CA ALA A 514 -28.77 0.97 -36.99
C ALA A 514 -29.16 2.44 -36.76
N ASP A 515 -30.42 2.79 -37.10
CA ASP A 515 -30.99 4.11 -36.82
C ASP A 515 -31.47 4.15 -35.36
N ARG A 516 -30.54 4.44 -34.45
CA ARG A 516 -30.79 4.55 -33.01
C ARG A 516 -30.19 5.86 -32.49
N ASP A 517 -31.02 6.66 -31.84
CA ASP A 517 -30.59 7.91 -31.24
C ASP A 517 -29.71 7.67 -30.00
N LEU A 518 -28.57 8.36 -29.92
CA LEU A 518 -27.63 8.22 -28.82
C LEU A 518 -28.21 8.71 -27.49
N ALA A 519 -29.02 9.76 -27.50
CA ALA A 519 -29.62 10.28 -26.27
C ALA A 519 -30.69 9.33 -25.73
N GLU A 520 -31.44 8.64 -26.59
CA GLU A 520 -32.32 7.53 -26.21
C GLU A 520 -31.52 6.37 -25.58
N THR A 521 -30.48 5.86 -26.26
CA THR A 521 -29.61 4.80 -25.72
C THR A 521 -28.95 5.19 -24.40
N TRP A 522 -28.57 6.47 -24.22
CA TRP A 522 -28.01 6.96 -22.96
C TRP A 522 -29.01 6.97 -21.81
N ARG A 523 -30.27 7.31 -22.07
CA ARG A 523 -31.36 7.22 -21.07
C ARG A 523 -31.66 5.76 -20.71
N ASP A 524 -31.57 4.85 -21.67
CA ASP A 524 -31.71 3.41 -21.41
C ASP A 524 -30.57 2.89 -20.51
N LEU A 525 -29.32 3.31 -20.79
CA LEU A 525 -28.17 2.97 -19.94
C LEU A 525 -28.32 3.51 -18.51
N ALA A 526 -28.82 4.74 -18.36
CA ALA A 526 -29.11 5.33 -17.05
C ALA A 526 -30.19 4.55 -16.28
N THR A 527 -31.17 3.97 -16.98
CA THR A 527 -32.18 3.11 -16.38
C THR A 527 -31.55 1.86 -15.75
N LEU A 528 -30.57 1.22 -16.42
CA LEU A 528 -29.85 0.06 -15.86
C LEU A 528 -29.11 0.41 -14.56
N ARG A 529 -28.54 1.62 -14.47
CA ARG A 529 -27.94 2.12 -13.23
C ARG A 529 -28.97 2.32 -12.14
N ASP A 530 -30.08 2.97 -12.45
CA ASP A 530 -31.13 3.28 -11.47
C ASP A 530 -31.78 2.00 -10.90
N GLU A 531 -31.74 0.91 -11.66
CA GLU A 531 -32.17 -0.43 -11.23
C GLU A 531 -31.08 -1.25 -10.50
N GLY A 532 -29.84 -0.75 -10.44
CA GLY A 532 -28.75 -1.36 -9.69
C GLY A 532 -27.89 -2.38 -10.45
N LEU A 533 -28.11 -2.57 -11.76
CA LEU A 533 -27.24 -3.42 -12.59
C LEU A 533 -25.84 -2.81 -12.77
N ALA A 534 -25.75 -1.49 -12.65
CA ALA A 534 -24.48 -0.77 -12.58
C ALA A 534 -24.54 0.33 -11.52
N ARG A 535 -23.45 0.54 -10.78
CA ARG A 535 -23.37 1.63 -9.78
C ARG A 535 -23.22 2.99 -10.45
N THR A 536 -22.55 3.04 -11.59
CA THR A 536 -22.33 4.24 -12.42
C THR A 536 -22.38 3.89 -13.90
N ILE A 537 -22.45 4.91 -14.75
CA ILE A 537 -22.44 4.75 -16.21
C ILE A 537 -21.31 5.56 -16.85
N GLY A 538 -20.83 5.09 -17.99
CA GLY A 538 -19.78 5.76 -18.75
C GLY A 538 -19.97 5.65 -20.25
N ILE A 539 -19.11 6.33 -21.01
CA ILE A 539 -19.13 6.28 -22.47
C ILE A 539 -17.68 6.22 -22.98
N CYS A 540 -17.45 5.38 -23.98
CA CYS A 540 -16.14 5.21 -24.59
C CYS A 540 -16.12 5.79 -26.00
N ASN A 541 -14.92 6.14 -26.48
CA ASN A 541 -14.68 6.57 -27.86
C ASN A 541 -15.58 7.72 -28.34
N VAL A 542 -15.79 8.72 -27.47
CA VAL A 542 -16.60 9.91 -27.78
C VAL A 542 -15.72 11.15 -27.85
N ASP A 543 -15.96 12.02 -28.83
CA ASP A 543 -15.33 13.34 -28.88
C ASP A 543 -16.02 14.34 -27.94
N LEU A 544 -15.36 15.48 -27.70
CA LEU A 544 -15.83 16.48 -26.75
C LEU A 544 -17.16 17.13 -27.16
N ASP A 545 -17.38 17.37 -28.46
CA ASP A 545 -18.58 18.06 -28.92
C ASP A 545 -19.81 17.14 -28.81
N ARG A 546 -19.65 15.86 -29.18
CA ARG A 546 -20.68 14.83 -29.02
C ARG A 546 -20.99 14.57 -27.55
N LEU A 547 -19.97 14.52 -26.69
CA LEU A 547 -20.14 14.39 -25.24
C LEU A 547 -20.90 15.58 -24.64
N ARG A 548 -20.56 16.81 -25.05
CA ARG A 548 -21.26 18.03 -24.61
C ARG A 548 -22.72 18.04 -25.06
N SER A 549 -22.99 17.71 -26.31
CA SER A 549 -24.35 17.61 -26.85
C SER A 549 -25.16 16.55 -26.10
N LEU A 550 -24.59 15.38 -25.86
CA LEU A 550 -25.25 14.29 -25.13
C LEU A 550 -25.66 14.73 -23.71
N VAL A 551 -24.73 15.34 -22.97
CA VAL A 551 -25.00 15.84 -21.61
C VAL A 551 -26.02 16.99 -21.63
N ALA A 552 -25.93 17.91 -22.59
CA ALA A 552 -26.87 19.02 -22.71
C ALA A 552 -28.29 18.56 -23.04
N GLU A 553 -28.44 17.55 -23.90
CA GLU A 553 -29.73 17.02 -24.33
C GLU A 553 -30.40 16.14 -23.26
N THR A 554 -29.61 15.31 -22.57
CA THR A 554 -30.14 14.33 -21.61
C THR A 554 -30.18 14.85 -20.18
N GLY A 555 -29.30 15.80 -19.83
CA GLY A 555 -29.07 16.23 -18.45
C GLY A 555 -28.35 15.19 -17.59
N ILE A 556 -27.84 14.11 -18.17
CA ILE A 556 -27.21 12.99 -17.45
C ILE A 556 -25.71 12.99 -17.72
N GLU A 557 -24.91 13.29 -16.70
CA GLU A 557 -23.44 13.24 -16.80
C GLU A 557 -22.93 11.80 -16.68
N PRO A 558 -21.98 11.38 -17.55
CA PRO A 558 -21.26 10.12 -17.32
C PRO A 558 -20.36 10.28 -16.10
N ALA A 559 -20.19 9.20 -15.36
CA ALA A 559 -19.24 9.18 -14.25
C ALA A 559 -17.80 8.91 -14.75
N LEU A 560 -17.69 8.27 -15.91
CA LEU A 560 -16.44 7.84 -16.53
C LEU A 560 -16.50 8.03 -18.05
N VAL A 561 -15.42 8.56 -18.64
CA VAL A 561 -15.20 8.62 -20.09
C VAL A 561 -13.93 7.86 -20.42
N GLN A 562 -13.98 6.98 -21.41
CA GLN A 562 -12.81 6.21 -21.86
C GLN A 562 -12.45 6.57 -23.30
N VAL A 563 -11.21 6.94 -23.56
CA VAL A 563 -10.75 7.35 -24.91
C VAL A 563 -9.34 6.82 -25.19
N GLU A 564 -8.99 6.73 -26.46
CA GLU A 564 -7.60 6.50 -26.86
C GLU A 564 -6.79 7.70 -26.42
N ARG A 565 -5.70 7.46 -25.68
CA ARG A 565 -4.86 8.55 -25.19
C ARG A 565 -3.43 8.13 -24.98
N HIS A 566 -2.54 8.84 -25.67
CA HIS A 566 -1.09 8.74 -25.59
C HIS A 566 -0.47 10.09 -26.00
N PRO A 567 0.85 10.30 -25.88
CA PRO A 567 1.47 11.60 -26.18
C PRO A 567 1.17 12.17 -27.57
N TYR A 568 1.07 11.33 -28.62
CA TYR A 568 0.65 11.79 -29.95
C TYR A 568 -0.83 12.21 -30.04
N ALA A 569 -1.73 11.62 -29.24
CA ALA A 569 -3.16 11.95 -29.22
C ALA A 569 -3.62 12.26 -27.78
N PRO A 570 -3.28 13.45 -27.24
CA PRO A 570 -3.42 13.70 -25.81
C PRO A 570 -4.84 14.09 -25.36
N GLY A 571 -5.71 14.56 -26.25
CA GLY A 571 -7.11 14.86 -25.95
C GLY A 571 -7.34 15.85 -24.79
N ASN A 572 -6.43 16.82 -24.59
CA ASN A 572 -6.39 17.64 -23.38
C ASN A 572 -7.69 18.41 -23.10
N ASP A 573 -8.37 18.95 -24.11
CA ASP A 573 -9.62 19.68 -23.94
C ASP A 573 -10.75 18.79 -23.36
N LEU A 574 -10.82 17.53 -23.80
CA LEU A 574 -11.77 16.55 -23.26
C LEU A 574 -11.42 16.21 -21.81
N VAL A 575 -10.14 15.99 -21.52
CA VAL A 575 -9.67 15.67 -20.17
C VAL A 575 -10.00 16.80 -19.20
N THR A 576 -9.67 18.04 -19.54
CA THR A 576 -9.97 19.22 -18.72
C THR A 576 -11.48 19.35 -18.51
N TRP A 577 -12.28 19.24 -19.57
CA TRP A 577 -13.74 19.35 -19.46
C TRP A 577 -14.34 18.27 -18.56
N CYS A 578 -13.84 17.03 -18.63
CA CYS A 578 -14.26 15.96 -17.74
C CYS A 578 -13.86 16.23 -16.28
N HIS A 579 -12.60 16.60 -16.03
CA HIS A 579 -12.10 16.83 -14.67
C HIS A 579 -12.78 18.02 -13.97
N ASP A 580 -13.06 19.11 -14.68
CA ASP A 580 -13.79 20.27 -14.15
C ASP A 580 -15.21 19.92 -13.67
N ARG A 581 -15.72 18.76 -14.08
CA ARG A 581 -17.07 18.25 -13.77
C ARG A 581 -17.03 17.01 -12.88
N GLY A 582 -15.84 16.61 -12.41
CA GLY A 582 -15.67 15.41 -11.58
C GLY A 582 -15.81 14.07 -12.34
N ILE A 583 -15.81 14.10 -13.67
CA ILE A 583 -15.88 12.91 -14.54
C ILE A 583 -14.47 12.31 -14.65
N ARG A 584 -14.34 11.00 -14.41
CA ARG A 584 -13.03 10.32 -14.50
C ARG A 584 -12.71 9.97 -15.96
N VAL A 585 -11.45 10.10 -16.34
CA VAL A 585 -10.97 9.69 -17.67
C VAL A 585 -10.12 8.42 -17.57
N VAL A 586 -10.40 7.46 -18.45
CA VAL A 586 -9.62 6.23 -18.62
C VAL A 586 -8.99 6.23 -20.01
N ALA A 587 -7.69 5.93 -20.10
CA ALA A 587 -6.95 5.87 -21.36
C ALA A 587 -6.81 4.43 -21.84
N HIS A 588 -7.51 4.08 -22.93
CA HIS A 588 -7.27 2.80 -23.62
C HIS A 588 -6.18 2.93 -24.67
N SER A 589 -5.59 1.79 -25.05
CA SER A 589 -4.49 1.73 -26.01
C SER A 589 -3.33 2.72 -25.72
N PRO A 590 -2.94 2.96 -24.44
CA PRO A 590 -2.01 4.04 -24.11
C PRO A 590 -0.60 3.84 -24.68
N LEU A 591 -0.28 2.63 -25.14
CA LEU A 591 1.04 2.23 -25.64
C LEU A 591 1.01 1.79 -27.12
N SER A 592 -0.14 1.88 -27.79
CA SER A 592 -0.36 1.20 -29.09
C SER A 592 0.00 2.06 -30.31
N ALA A 593 0.29 3.35 -30.12
CA ALA A 593 0.65 4.23 -31.23
C ALA A 593 1.98 3.79 -31.89
N PRO A 594 1.99 3.56 -33.22
CA PRO A 594 3.20 3.15 -33.92
C PRO A 594 4.38 4.12 -33.69
N GLY A 595 5.55 3.58 -33.32
CA GLY A 595 6.76 4.36 -33.12
C GLY A 595 6.83 5.17 -31.81
N LEU A 596 5.78 5.18 -31.00
CA LEU A 596 5.73 5.98 -29.76
C LEU A 596 6.80 5.55 -28.74
N LEU A 597 7.00 4.25 -28.54
CA LEU A 597 8.00 3.75 -27.58
C LEU A 597 9.44 3.90 -28.11
N GLU A 598 9.57 4.13 -29.42
CA GLU A 598 10.82 4.41 -30.11
C GLU A 598 11.18 5.89 -30.15
N ASP A 599 10.23 6.77 -29.83
CA ASP A 599 10.38 8.22 -29.93
C ASP A 599 11.57 8.71 -29.08
N PRO A 600 12.46 9.56 -29.63
CA PRO A 600 13.63 10.06 -28.91
C PRO A 600 13.28 10.80 -27.61
N VAL A 601 12.20 11.59 -27.59
CA VAL A 601 11.78 12.34 -26.40
C VAL A 601 11.30 11.39 -25.32
N VAL A 602 10.50 10.39 -25.68
CA VAL A 602 10.03 9.37 -24.73
C VAL A 602 11.23 8.62 -24.13
N ARG A 603 12.19 8.21 -24.97
CA ARG A 603 13.41 7.49 -24.52
C ARG A 603 14.33 8.34 -23.66
N GLU A 604 14.49 9.62 -23.98
CA GLU A 604 15.28 10.55 -23.18
C GLU A 604 14.66 10.75 -21.80
N VAL A 605 13.36 11.03 -21.72
CA VAL A 605 12.65 11.17 -20.44
C VAL A 605 12.69 9.86 -19.65
N ALA A 606 12.50 8.71 -20.30
CA ALA A 606 12.59 7.40 -19.67
C ALA A 606 13.98 7.17 -19.03
N ALA A 607 15.05 7.54 -19.74
CA ALA A 607 16.42 7.43 -19.25
C ALA A 607 16.72 8.39 -18.07
N GLU A 608 16.21 9.62 -18.11
CA GLU A 608 16.34 10.58 -17.01
C GLU A 608 15.67 10.10 -15.72
N VAL A 609 14.52 9.44 -15.86
CA VAL A 609 13.71 8.93 -14.73
C VAL A 609 14.18 7.55 -14.26
N GLY A 610 14.83 6.77 -15.14
CA GLY A 610 15.31 5.42 -14.84
C GLY A 610 14.21 4.36 -14.97
N VAL A 611 13.31 4.49 -15.93
CA VAL A 611 12.22 3.54 -16.20
C VAL A 611 12.11 3.21 -17.70
N SER A 612 11.22 2.30 -18.08
CA SER A 612 11.00 1.97 -19.50
C SER A 612 10.23 3.08 -20.24
N PRO A 613 10.32 3.15 -21.58
CA PRO A 613 9.47 4.03 -22.39
C PRO A 613 7.97 3.81 -22.12
N ALA A 614 7.53 2.56 -21.96
CA ALA A 614 6.16 2.24 -21.63
C ALA A 614 5.75 2.81 -20.27
N ALA A 615 6.55 2.60 -19.23
CA ALA A 615 6.28 3.17 -17.91
C ALA A 615 6.25 4.71 -17.92
N THR A 616 7.06 5.35 -18.77
CA THR A 616 7.06 6.81 -18.94
C THR A 616 5.73 7.33 -19.50
N VAL A 617 5.20 6.67 -20.53
CA VAL A 617 3.91 7.03 -21.14
C VAL A 617 2.73 6.79 -20.18
N LEU A 618 2.79 5.70 -19.40
CA LEU A 618 1.79 5.43 -18.37
C LEU A 618 1.85 6.46 -17.24
N ALA A 619 3.05 6.79 -16.76
CA ALA A 619 3.26 7.82 -15.75
C ALA A 619 2.76 9.21 -16.20
N TRP A 620 2.90 9.53 -17.48
CA TRP A 620 2.35 10.75 -18.07
C TRP A 620 0.81 10.80 -17.99
N ASN A 621 0.12 9.70 -18.25
CA ASN A 621 -1.33 9.62 -18.03
C ASN A 621 -1.69 9.79 -16.55
N VAL A 622 -1.00 9.08 -15.65
CA VAL A 622 -1.22 9.14 -14.20
C VAL A 622 -1.04 10.57 -13.67
N ALA A 623 0.01 11.27 -14.11
CA ALA A 623 0.29 12.65 -13.72
C ALA A 623 -0.78 13.64 -14.19
N ALA A 624 -1.49 13.33 -15.28
CA ALA A 624 -2.63 14.10 -15.77
C ALA A 624 -3.96 13.76 -15.06
N GLY A 625 -3.97 12.82 -14.09
CA GLY A 625 -5.19 12.34 -13.42
C GLY A 625 -6.01 11.34 -14.24
N VAL A 626 -5.48 10.91 -15.40
CA VAL A 626 -6.07 9.90 -16.29
C VAL A 626 -5.61 8.51 -15.87
N VAL A 627 -6.50 7.53 -15.90
CA VAL A 627 -6.19 6.14 -15.54
C VAL A 627 -5.86 5.33 -16.79
N PRO A 628 -4.59 5.01 -17.09
CA PRO A 628 -4.29 4.15 -18.23
C PRO A 628 -4.63 2.69 -17.92
N ILE A 629 -5.07 1.96 -18.95
CA ILE A 629 -5.41 0.53 -18.88
C ILE A 629 -4.57 -0.31 -19.87
N PRO A 630 -3.23 -0.36 -19.69
CA PRO A 630 -2.40 -1.21 -20.54
C PRO A 630 -2.76 -2.69 -20.36
N SER A 631 -2.31 -3.52 -21.31
CA SER A 631 -2.35 -4.96 -21.20
C SER A 631 -1.02 -5.57 -21.66
N SER A 632 -0.67 -6.72 -21.12
CA SER A 632 0.52 -7.48 -21.51
C SER A 632 0.24 -8.97 -21.31
N VAL A 633 0.96 -9.82 -22.05
CA VAL A 633 1.04 -11.28 -21.76
C VAL A 633 2.32 -11.64 -21.01
N ASP A 634 3.25 -10.69 -20.92
CA ASP A 634 4.51 -10.81 -20.21
C ASP A 634 4.33 -10.32 -18.78
N THR A 635 4.68 -11.17 -17.81
CA THR A 635 4.54 -10.93 -16.37
C THR A 635 5.33 -9.71 -15.88
N GLU A 636 6.57 -9.53 -16.35
CA GLU A 636 7.41 -8.40 -15.95
C GLU A 636 6.79 -7.09 -16.42
N HIS A 637 6.31 -7.05 -17.67
CA HIS A 637 5.58 -5.88 -18.18
C HIS A 637 4.27 -5.60 -17.42
N VAL A 638 3.53 -6.61 -16.95
CA VAL A 638 2.33 -6.40 -16.12
C VAL A 638 2.70 -5.67 -14.82
N VAL A 639 3.77 -6.13 -14.16
CA VAL A 639 4.28 -5.53 -12.91
C VAL A 639 4.81 -4.11 -13.16
N ASP A 640 5.62 -3.92 -14.21
CA ASP A 640 6.21 -2.63 -14.56
C ASP A 640 5.14 -1.58 -14.91
N ASN A 641 4.09 -1.99 -15.62
CA ASN A 641 2.97 -1.11 -15.94
C ASN A 641 2.26 -0.60 -14.68
N LEU A 642 2.15 -1.42 -13.63
CA LEU A 642 1.59 -0.97 -12.34
C LEU A 642 2.59 -0.07 -11.61
N ALA A 643 3.87 -0.42 -11.64
CA ALA A 643 4.94 0.35 -11.04
C ALA A 643 5.08 1.76 -11.68
N ALA A 644 4.64 1.95 -12.91
CA ALA A 644 4.58 3.26 -13.57
C ALA A 644 3.76 4.29 -12.77
N ALA A 645 2.77 3.86 -11.99
CA ALA A 645 2.00 4.74 -11.09
C ALA A 645 2.87 5.42 -10.01
N ARG A 646 4.05 4.87 -9.73
CA ARG A 646 4.99 5.41 -8.75
C ARG A 646 5.92 6.48 -9.32
N VAL A 647 5.92 6.67 -10.63
CA VAL A 647 6.85 7.58 -11.29
C VAL A 647 6.31 9.00 -11.18
N ASP A 648 7.12 9.90 -10.62
CA ASP A 648 6.81 11.33 -10.55
C ASP A 648 7.61 12.06 -11.64
N LEU A 649 6.92 12.44 -12.71
CA LEU A 649 7.51 13.21 -13.80
C LEU A 649 7.60 14.68 -13.40
N THR A 650 8.71 15.35 -13.69
CA THR A 650 8.84 16.80 -13.48
C THR A 650 7.95 17.60 -14.45
N ALA A 651 7.73 18.88 -14.15
CA ALA A 651 6.96 19.76 -15.05
C ALA A 651 7.60 19.88 -16.45
N ASP A 652 8.94 19.91 -16.53
CA ASP A 652 9.68 19.97 -17.80
C ASP A 652 9.51 18.68 -18.62
N GLN A 653 9.67 17.53 -17.96
CA GLN A 653 9.48 16.23 -18.61
C GLN A 653 8.07 16.06 -19.16
N ARG A 654 7.04 16.48 -18.40
CA ARG A 654 5.66 16.48 -18.90
C ARG A 654 5.48 17.40 -20.11
N ALA A 655 6.01 18.62 -20.06
CA ALA A 655 5.90 19.56 -21.17
C ALA A 655 6.55 19.03 -22.46
N ARG A 656 7.68 18.32 -22.35
CA ARG A 656 8.33 17.65 -23.49
C ARG A 656 7.46 16.56 -24.10
N LEU A 657 6.82 15.73 -23.26
CA LEU A 657 5.89 14.69 -23.71
C LEU A 657 4.61 15.28 -24.31
N ASP A 658 4.08 16.35 -23.74
CA ASP A 658 2.89 17.05 -24.26
C ASP A 658 3.16 17.66 -25.65
N ALA A 659 4.41 18.06 -25.93
CA ALA A 659 4.81 18.61 -27.22
C ALA A 659 4.87 17.58 -28.36
N LEU A 660 4.69 16.28 -28.06
CA LEU A 660 4.60 15.22 -29.07
C LEU A 660 3.22 15.13 -29.73
N ALA A 661 2.24 15.93 -29.30
CA ALA A 661 0.91 15.93 -29.87
C ALA A 661 0.94 16.08 -31.40
N ASP A 662 0.31 15.14 -32.09
CA ASP A 662 0.16 15.11 -33.53
C ASP A 662 -1.35 15.17 -33.88
N PRO A 663 -1.86 16.34 -34.29
CA PRO A 663 -3.26 16.51 -34.68
C PRO A 663 -3.66 15.67 -35.90
N GLU A 664 -2.70 15.18 -36.68
CA GLU A 664 -2.93 14.36 -37.88
C GLU A 664 -2.78 12.85 -37.60
N PHE A 665 -2.55 12.45 -36.34
CA PHE A 665 -2.44 11.03 -35.98
C PHE A 665 -3.76 10.29 -36.25
N GLU A 666 -3.71 9.32 -37.16
CA GLU A 666 -4.78 8.36 -37.42
C GLU A 666 -4.23 6.93 -37.24
N ARG A 667 -5.07 6.04 -36.70
CA ARG A 667 -4.73 4.66 -36.36
C ARG A 667 -5.05 3.65 -37.46
#